data_AF-A0A803NFF7-F1
#
_entry.id   AF-A0A803NFF7-F1
#
_cell.length_a   1.000
_cell.length_b   1.000
_cell.length_c   1.000
_cell.angle_alpha   90.00
_cell.angle_beta   90.00
_cell.angle_gamma   90.00
#
_symmetry.space_group_name_H-M   'P 1'
#
loop_
_entity.id
_entity.type
_entity.pdbx_description
1 polymer ?
#
loop_
_entity_poly.entity_id
_entity_poly.type
_entity_poly.pdbx_seq_one_letter_code
_entity_poly.pdbx_strand_id
1 'polypeptide(L)'
;MNLLVFYRAAVSVFFLGQLGRLELAGGTLSLGFTNITGYSVLMGLATGLEPVCSQAYDLFTNSLLQPLRVFLRSQEAVKPMMYCTMAAVFLHAPLNVVMVKKMGLGVGGVAAASVMTNLNMVLLMGGWYLGWGGGWEMVRLFGGFKEVCMGIGGLLRLAVPSCLGICLEWWWYEIVTVLAGYLDNPTLAVAATGILIQTTILGNCVQHYLKVEVGNELGAGNPYKAKLAAMVALGCAFLIGFINVTWTVILRERWAGLFTKDDLVMALVASVMPIMGLCELGNCPQTTGCGILRGTARPVVGARVNLGSFYFVGTPVAVGLAFWLKIGFPGLWFGLMSAQLACVVSILYVVLLHTDWEAEALKAQKLAGVEMSTSACIEEGETKYEEDEESKGLLITNGNETLTLTLMLQLTPDQIKYCSEALRSLKEKIQKPHQINQEFDSVQDSKITPSEMKRNCSVAIDGVNLSKNRYTDVLAFDRTRVVLDSCKDYRPAAKGYINANFITVSSSESISRFIATQGPLPHTYEDFWEMVIQYKCPVVVMLTRLIDNYKTVKCGDYFQAEDGPREFGNICINTKWISTTNTSLVLRHLEVNYKESEEPPKSVLHIQYPEWPDHGVPEDTTAVREMFKRVHQIPPSIGPIVVHCSAGIGRTGAYCAIHNTVQRILTGDMSALDLAKTVTTFRSQRIGMVQTLEQFHFCYLAIVDELEDLISGVSGEGSSKSGTTSNTFD
;
A
#
# COMPACT_ATOMS: atom_id res chain seq x y z
N MET A 1 25.30 -21.51 0.72
CA MET A 1 24.24 -22.55 0.86
C MET A 1 23.83 -23.15 -0.50
N ASN A 2 23.29 -22.36 -1.43
CA ASN A 2 22.63 -22.87 -2.65
C ASN A 2 23.47 -23.84 -3.50
N LEU A 3 24.78 -23.58 -3.65
CA LEU A 3 25.70 -24.49 -4.35
C LEU A 3 25.75 -25.92 -3.76
N LEU A 4 25.52 -26.09 -2.45
CA LEU A 4 25.43 -27.42 -1.80
C LEU A 4 24.10 -28.11 -2.15
N VAL A 5 23.02 -27.35 -2.29
CA VAL A 5 21.70 -27.87 -2.70
C VAL A 5 21.74 -28.29 -4.18
N PHE A 6 22.36 -27.47 -5.04
CA PHE A 6 22.66 -27.82 -6.42
C PHE A 6 23.53 -29.09 -6.49
N TYR A 7 24.64 -29.15 -5.75
CA TYR A 7 25.55 -30.31 -5.76
C TYR A 7 24.82 -31.61 -5.39
N ARG A 8 23.96 -31.58 -4.37
CA ARG A 8 23.11 -32.73 -3.99
C ARG A 8 22.24 -33.22 -5.16
N ALA A 9 21.55 -32.30 -5.85
CA ALA A 9 20.72 -32.63 -6.99
C ALA A 9 21.54 -33.13 -8.19
N ALA A 10 22.65 -32.46 -8.51
CA ALA A 10 23.57 -32.83 -9.59
C ALA A 10 24.19 -34.22 -9.37
N VAL A 11 24.52 -34.60 -8.12
CA VAL A 11 24.96 -35.96 -7.78
C VAL A 11 23.85 -36.98 -8.03
N SER A 12 22.60 -36.71 -7.65
CA SER A 12 21.47 -37.61 -7.94
C SER A 12 21.26 -37.80 -9.45
N VAL A 13 21.27 -36.70 -10.23
CA VAL A 13 21.15 -36.73 -11.71
C VAL A 13 22.33 -37.45 -12.36
N PHE A 14 23.55 -37.27 -11.84
CA PHE A 14 24.74 -38.01 -12.27
C PHE A 14 24.57 -39.53 -12.07
N PHE A 15 24.17 -39.97 -10.87
CA PHE A 15 23.98 -41.40 -10.63
C PHE A 15 22.89 -42.02 -11.51
N LEU A 16 21.80 -41.30 -11.78
CA LEU A 16 20.77 -41.73 -12.74
C LEU A 16 21.30 -41.80 -14.18
N GLY A 17 22.02 -40.77 -14.63
CA GLY A 17 22.61 -40.71 -15.98
C GLY A 17 23.73 -41.73 -16.23
N GLN A 18 24.32 -42.30 -15.18
CA GLN A 18 25.24 -43.45 -15.24
C GLN A 18 24.54 -44.81 -15.17
N LEU A 19 23.26 -44.90 -14.77
CA LEU A 19 22.47 -46.13 -14.85
C LEU A 19 21.93 -46.33 -16.27
N GLY A 20 21.36 -45.28 -16.87
CA GLY A 20 20.90 -45.30 -18.26
C GLY A 20 19.91 -44.18 -18.59
N ARG A 21 19.56 -44.05 -19.88
CA ARG A 21 18.61 -43.03 -20.36
C ARG A 21 17.18 -43.24 -19.86
N LEU A 22 16.77 -44.49 -19.61
CA LEU A 22 15.43 -44.81 -19.12
C LEU A 22 15.28 -44.41 -17.65
N GLU A 23 16.31 -44.69 -16.86
CA GLU A 23 16.44 -44.37 -15.44
C GLU A 23 16.54 -42.86 -15.23
N LEU A 24 17.29 -42.17 -16.09
CA LEU A 24 17.37 -40.70 -16.12
C LEU A 24 16.04 -40.06 -16.51
N ALA A 25 15.32 -40.59 -17.52
CA ALA A 25 14.00 -40.09 -17.89
C ALA A 25 12.95 -40.32 -16.78
N GLY A 26 12.91 -41.53 -16.19
CA GLY A 26 12.01 -41.86 -15.08
C GLY A 26 12.31 -41.06 -13.81
N GLY A 27 13.60 -40.83 -13.50
CA GLY A 27 14.01 -39.96 -12.40
C GLY A 27 13.63 -38.49 -12.63
N THR A 28 13.68 -38.00 -13.87
CA THR A 28 13.23 -36.65 -14.26
C THR A 28 11.72 -36.49 -14.04
N LEU A 29 10.91 -37.44 -14.53
CA LEU A 29 9.45 -37.42 -14.33
C LEU A 29 9.05 -37.55 -12.85
N SER A 30 9.76 -38.37 -12.06
CA SER A 30 9.55 -38.53 -10.62
C SER A 30 9.86 -37.25 -9.84
N LEU A 31 10.96 -36.57 -10.20
CA LEU A 31 11.30 -35.26 -9.64
C LEU A 31 10.24 -34.21 -9.99
N GLY A 32 9.78 -34.17 -11.25
CA GLY A 32 8.74 -33.25 -11.70
C GLY A 32 7.39 -33.45 -11.01
N PHE A 33 6.98 -34.72 -10.82
CA PHE A 33 5.78 -35.04 -10.04
C PHE A 33 5.89 -34.54 -8.59
N THR A 34 7.04 -34.75 -7.94
CA THR A 34 7.34 -34.22 -6.60
C THR A 34 7.36 -32.68 -6.58
N ASN A 35 7.78 -32.06 -7.67
CA ASN A 35 7.83 -30.61 -7.80
C ASN A 35 6.43 -30.00 -7.86
N ILE A 36 5.55 -30.52 -8.72
CA ILE A 36 4.15 -30.10 -8.84
C ILE A 36 3.39 -30.37 -7.53
N THR A 37 3.48 -31.59 -7.00
CA THR A 37 2.65 -32.03 -5.86
C THR A 37 3.02 -31.40 -4.52
N GLY A 38 4.17 -30.71 -4.42
CA GLY A 38 4.34 -29.77 -3.32
C GLY A 38 5.69 -29.10 -3.11
N TYR A 39 6.79 -29.50 -3.75
CA TYR A 39 8.07 -28.78 -3.52
C TYR A 39 7.99 -27.32 -4.02
N SER A 40 7.41 -27.09 -5.21
CA SER A 40 7.12 -25.75 -5.72
C SER A 40 6.18 -24.95 -4.80
N VAL A 41 5.12 -25.58 -4.28
CA VAL A 41 4.12 -24.95 -3.40
C VAL A 41 4.72 -24.57 -2.04
N LEU A 42 5.49 -25.48 -1.41
CA LEU A 42 6.17 -25.20 -0.15
C LEU A 42 7.21 -24.10 -0.31
N MET A 43 8.05 -24.16 -1.34
CA MET A 43 9.03 -23.10 -1.63
C MET A 43 8.33 -21.76 -1.90
N GLY A 44 7.23 -21.80 -2.67
CA GLY A 44 6.41 -20.67 -3.01
C GLY A 44 5.81 -19.96 -1.80
N LEU A 45 5.19 -20.74 -0.90
CA LEU A 45 4.69 -20.24 0.38
C LEU A 45 5.85 -19.75 1.25
N ALA A 46 6.86 -20.57 1.53
CA ALA A 46 7.99 -20.24 2.41
C ALA A 46 8.79 -18.98 1.98
N THR A 47 8.80 -18.65 0.68
CA THR A 47 9.46 -17.42 0.17
C THR A 47 8.58 -16.17 0.29
N GLY A 48 7.24 -16.33 0.30
CA GLY A 48 6.31 -15.25 0.66
C GLY A 48 6.06 -15.12 2.16
N LEU A 49 6.40 -16.17 2.91
CA LEU A 49 6.42 -16.30 4.37
C LEU A 49 7.82 -16.04 4.95
N GLU A 50 8.75 -15.48 4.16
CA GLU A 50 10.13 -15.22 4.61
C GLU A 50 10.23 -14.33 5.88
N PRO A 51 9.25 -13.43 6.17
CA PRO A 51 9.14 -12.78 7.48
C PRO A 51 8.53 -13.61 8.62
N VAL A 52 7.61 -14.57 8.35
CA VAL A 52 6.82 -15.32 9.37
C VAL A 52 6.41 -16.71 8.83
N CYS A 53 6.91 -17.84 9.37
CA CYS A 53 6.86 -19.14 8.66
C CYS A 53 6.64 -20.43 9.47
N SER A 54 5.75 -21.33 8.99
CA SER A 54 5.51 -22.75 9.38
C SER A 54 4.48 -23.39 8.38
N GLN A 55 4.19 -24.70 8.18
CA GLN A 55 4.76 -26.05 8.47
C GLN A 55 4.36 -27.00 7.28
N ALA A 56 4.37 -28.33 7.49
CA ALA A 56 3.34 -29.32 7.09
C ALA A 56 3.45 -30.19 5.81
N TYR A 57 2.69 -31.28 5.78
CA TYR A 57 3.18 -32.62 5.40
C TYR A 57 2.42 -33.25 4.20
N ASP A 58 2.97 -34.20 3.42
CA ASP A 58 4.32 -34.80 3.47
C ASP A 58 4.97 -34.93 2.07
N LEU A 59 6.04 -34.21 1.69
CA LEU A 59 6.51 -32.88 2.09
C LEU A 59 7.26 -32.70 3.43
N PHE A 60 7.26 -33.68 4.36
CA PHE A 60 7.61 -33.55 5.79
C PHE A 60 9.03 -33.09 6.01
N THR A 61 9.98 -33.78 5.37
CA THR A 61 11.40 -33.43 5.48
C THR A 61 11.66 -32.04 4.92
N ASN A 62 10.95 -31.62 3.87
CA ASN A 62 11.08 -30.29 3.29
C ASN A 62 10.31 -29.19 4.06
N SER A 63 9.29 -29.53 4.85
CA SER A 63 8.43 -28.57 5.55
C SER A 63 8.68 -28.46 7.06
N LEU A 64 9.51 -29.35 7.60
CA LEU A 64 10.40 -28.97 8.70
C LEU A 64 11.55 -28.14 8.14
N LEU A 65 12.32 -28.68 7.17
CA LEU A 65 13.59 -28.09 6.75
C LEU A 65 13.47 -26.68 6.17
N GLN A 66 12.45 -26.37 5.36
CA GLN A 66 12.35 -25.06 4.73
C GLN A 66 11.86 -23.98 5.71
N PRO A 67 10.78 -24.16 6.51
CA PRO A 67 10.47 -23.25 7.61
C PRO A 67 11.57 -23.16 8.68
N LEU A 68 12.26 -24.26 9.02
CA LEU A 68 13.40 -24.24 9.95
C LEU A 68 14.58 -23.43 9.38
N ARG A 69 14.85 -23.52 8.07
CA ARG A 69 15.83 -22.63 7.39
C ARG A 69 15.38 -21.18 7.33
N VAL A 70 14.08 -20.90 7.16
CA VAL A 70 13.54 -19.53 7.19
C VAL A 70 13.70 -18.97 8.59
N PHE A 71 13.26 -19.70 9.62
CA PHE A 71 13.38 -19.34 11.04
C PHE A 71 14.84 -19.14 11.48
N LEU A 72 15.73 -20.11 11.21
CA LEU A 72 17.16 -19.97 11.53
C LEU A 72 17.85 -18.87 10.73
N ARG A 73 17.26 -18.40 9.62
CA ARG A 73 17.77 -17.25 8.85
C ARG A 73 17.22 -15.92 9.36
N SER A 74 15.96 -15.84 9.80
CA SER A 74 15.43 -14.63 10.45
C SER A 74 16.00 -14.42 11.85
N GLN A 75 16.42 -15.49 12.52
CA GLN A 75 17.22 -15.46 13.77
C GLN A 75 18.74 -15.30 13.52
N GLU A 76 19.16 -14.86 12.33
CA GLU A 76 20.55 -14.67 11.87
C GLU A 76 21.54 -15.87 12.03
N ALA A 77 21.05 -17.05 12.43
CA ALA A 77 21.80 -18.30 12.66
C ALA A 77 22.26 -19.01 11.36
N VAL A 78 22.74 -18.21 10.38
CA VAL A 78 23.15 -18.64 9.05
C VAL A 78 24.41 -19.52 9.07
N LYS A 79 25.36 -19.27 10.00
CA LYS A 79 26.60 -20.06 10.12
C LYS A 79 26.30 -21.51 10.57
N PRO A 80 25.56 -21.79 11.67
CA PRO A 80 25.11 -23.14 12.02
C PRO A 80 24.33 -23.83 10.90
N MET A 81 23.34 -23.14 10.31
CA MET A 81 22.56 -23.65 9.18
C MET A 81 23.46 -24.10 8.02
N MET A 82 24.51 -23.34 7.70
CA MET A 82 25.50 -23.70 6.69
C MET A 82 26.31 -24.95 7.06
N TYR A 83 26.81 -25.06 8.30
CA TYR A 83 27.59 -26.21 8.73
C TYR A 83 26.75 -27.51 8.76
N CYS A 84 25.53 -27.47 9.29
CA CYS A 84 24.61 -28.61 9.26
C CYS A 84 24.24 -29.03 7.82
N THR A 85 24.03 -28.06 6.92
CA THR A 85 23.82 -28.32 5.49
C THR A 85 25.04 -28.99 4.86
N MET A 86 26.25 -28.49 5.14
CA MET A 86 27.49 -28.99 4.57
C MET A 86 27.80 -30.42 5.03
N ALA A 87 27.62 -30.73 6.32
CA ALA A 87 27.79 -32.08 6.85
C ALA A 87 26.80 -33.08 6.22
N ALA A 88 25.52 -32.73 6.12
CA ALA A 88 24.51 -33.60 5.49
C ALA A 88 24.78 -33.82 3.99
N VAL A 89 25.19 -32.78 3.26
CA VAL A 89 25.50 -32.88 1.82
C VAL A 89 26.81 -33.63 1.57
N PHE A 90 27.82 -33.52 2.43
CA PHE A 90 29.06 -34.31 2.35
C PHE A 90 28.78 -35.82 2.42
N LEU A 91 27.80 -36.25 3.24
CA LEU A 91 27.36 -37.64 3.34
C LEU A 91 26.55 -38.12 2.12
N HIS A 92 26.02 -37.22 1.28
CA HIS A 92 25.14 -37.59 0.16
C HIS A 92 25.85 -38.41 -0.93
N ALA A 93 27.09 -38.06 -1.29
CA ALA A 93 27.85 -38.81 -2.29
C ALA A 93 28.26 -40.22 -1.78
N PRO A 94 28.79 -40.39 -0.56
CA PRO A 94 28.94 -41.72 0.07
C PRO A 94 27.65 -42.53 0.12
N LEU A 95 26.50 -41.93 0.47
CA LEU A 95 25.21 -42.62 0.50
C LEU A 95 24.82 -43.16 -0.89
N ASN A 96 24.95 -42.36 -1.94
CA ASN A 96 24.71 -42.83 -3.31
C ASN A 96 25.68 -43.94 -3.74
N VAL A 97 26.98 -43.84 -3.39
CA VAL A 97 27.95 -44.91 -3.67
C VAL A 97 27.56 -46.22 -2.96
N VAL A 98 27.14 -46.16 -1.69
CA VAL A 98 26.73 -47.36 -0.96
C VAL A 98 25.42 -47.92 -1.53
N MET A 99 24.36 -47.11 -1.63
CA MET A 99 23.03 -47.61 -2.00
C MET A 99 22.94 -48.03 -3.46
N VAL A 100 23.54 -47.29 -4.39
CA VAL A 100 23.48 -47.61 -5.82
C VAL A 100 24.53 -48.67 -6.21
N LYS A 101 25.79 -48.54 -5.75
CA LYS A 101 26.88 -49.42 -6.21
C LYS A 101 27.21 -50.60 -5.30
N LYS A 102 27.02 -50.52 -3.97
CA LYS A 102 27.26 -51.66 -3.06
C LYS A 102 26.00 -52.47 -2.75
N MET A 103 24.85 -51.81 -2.59
CA MET A 103 23.57 -52.46 -2.28
C MET A 103 22.73 -52.78 -3.52
N GLY A 104 23.13 -52.30 -4.70
CA GLY A 104 22.47 -52.61 -5.98
C GLY A 104 21.06 -52.02 -6.15
N LEU A 105 20.64 -51.06 -5.31
CA LEU A 105 19.25 -50.58 -5.25
C LEU A 105 18.83 -49.67 -6.43
N GLY A 106 19.72 -49.46 -7.41
CA GLY A 106 19.44 -48.69 -8.64
C GLY A 106 18.81 -47.33 -8.38
N VAL A 107 17.72 -47.02 -9.09
CA VAL A 107 16.93 -45.79 -8.94
C VAL A 107 16.37 -45.62 -7.52
N GLY A 108 15.94 -46.71 -6.88
CA GLY A 108 15.49 -46.71 -5.48
C GLY A 108 16.60 -46.32 -4.50
N GLY A 109 17.85 -46.68 -4.81
CA GLY A 109 19.03 -46.26 -4.04
C GLY A 109 19.30 -44.75 -4.12
N VAL A 110 19.11 -44.13 -5.29
CA VAL A 110 19.22 -42.67 -5.46
C VAL A 110 18.12 -41.95 -4.67
N ALA A 111 16.88 -42.45 -4.75
CA ALA A 111 15.75 -41.91 -3.99
C ALA A 111 15.97 -42.01 -2.47
N ALA A 112 16.38 -43.17 -1.96
CA ALA A 112 16.68 -43.37 -0.55
C ALA A 112 17.82 -42.47 -0.05
N ALA A 113 18.91 -42.32 -0.83
CA ALA A 113 20.01 -41.41 -0.50
C ALA A 113 19.57 -39.94 -0.46
N SER A 114 18.63 -39.53 -1.34
CA SER A 114 18.02 -38.19 -1.33
C SER A 114 17.21 -37.94 -0.05
N VAL A 115 16.35 -38.89 0.35
CA VAL A 115 15.52 -38.80 1.57
C VAL A 115 16.39 -38.78 2.83
N MET A 116 17.35 -39.71 2.96
CA MET A 116 18.26 -39.76 4.12
C MET A 116 19.09 -38.48 4.27
N THR A 117 19.56 -37.89 3.17
CA THR A 117 20.29 -36.60 3.23
C THR A 117 19.42 -35.46 3.76
N ASN A 118 18.13 -35.41 3.38
CA ASN A 118 17.21 -34.41 3.90
C ASN A 118 16.91 -34.65 5.39
N LEU A 119 16.69 -35.90 5.79
CA LEU A 119 16.43 -36.27 7.19
C LEU A 119 17.63 -35.94 8.10
N ASN A 120 18.84 -36.30 7.69
CA ASN A 120 20.07 -35.94 8.38
C ASN A 120 20.20 -34.41 8.56
N MET A 121 19.81 -33.63 7.56
CA MET A 121 19.87 -32.16 7.63
C MET A 121 18.86 -31.59 8.64
N VAL A 122 17.64 -32.14 8.72
CA VAL A 122 16.65 -31.77 9.75
C VAL A 122 17.17 -32.13 11.15
N LEU A 123 17.68 -33.35 11.33
CA LEU A 123 18.19 -33.81 12.63
C LEU A 123 19.39 -32.97 13.11
N LEU A 124 20.32 -32.62 12.22
CA LEU A 124 21.47 -31.77 12.55
C LEU A 124 21.07 -30.32 12.89
N MET A 125 20.08 -29.74 12.20
CA MET A 125 19.61 -28.38 12.48
C MET A 125 18.78 -28.32 13.78
N GLY A 126 17.84 -29.26 13.96
CA GLY A 126 17.02 -29.34 15.17
C GLY A 126 17.85 -29.68 16.42
N GLY A 127 18.76 -30.64 16.31
CA GLY A 127 19.67 -31.01 17.40
C GLY A 127 20.61 -29.87 17.81
N TRP A 128 21.13 -29.08 16.86
CA TRP A 128 21.90 -27.89 17.17
C TRP A 128 21.05 -26.82 17.88
N TYR A 129 19.82 -26.56 17.39
CA TYR A 129 18.94 -25.55 17.99
C TYR A 129 18.51 -25.91 19.42
N LEU A 130 18.16 -27.18 19.67
CA LEU A 130 17.80 -27.67 21.01
C LEU A 130 18.99 -27.72 21.98
N GLY A 131 20.20 -28.03 21.49
CA GLY A 131 21.40 -28.17 22.32
C GLY A 131 22.17 -26.87 22.60
N TRP A 132 22.15 -25.90 21.67
CA TRP A 132 22.94 -24.66 21.74
C TRP A 132 22.17 -23.39 21.39
N GLY A 133 21.00 -23.48 20.77
CA GLY A 133 20.24 -22.34 20.23
C GLY A 133 19.14 -21.78 21.13
N GLY A 134 19.14 -22.06 22.43
CA GLY A 134 18.13 -21.56 23.38
C GLY A 134 16.76 -22.25 23.31
N GLY A 135 16.62 -23.35 22.57
CA GLY A 135 15.32 -23.95 22.22
C GLY A 135 14.39 -24.43 23.35
N TRP A 136 14.76 -24.29 24.63
CA TRP A 136 13.88 -24.56 25.78
C TRP A 136 12.73 -23.56 25.90
N GLU A 137 12.88 -22.32 25.42
CA GLU A 137 11.80 -21.32 25.46
C GLU A 137 10.73 -21.58 24.39
N MET A 138 11.11 -22.05 23.20
CA MET A 138 10.14 -22.37 22.14
C MET A 138 9.19 -23.51 22.54
N VAL A 139 9.57 -24.39 23.48
CA VAL A 139 8.69 -25.45 24.02
C VAL A 139 7.49 -24.87 24.78
N ARG A 140 7.59 -23.64 25.32
CA ARG A 140 6.45 -22.91 25.90
C ARG A 140 5.53 -22.28 24.83
N LEU A 141 5.99 -22.16 23.59
CA LEU A 141 5.30 -21.43 22.51
C LEU A 141 4.23 -22.26 21.77
N PHE A 142 3.82 -23.41 22.33
CA PHE A 142 2.55 -24.08 22.00
C PHE A 142 1.33 -23.36 22.64
N GLY A 143 1.36 -22.02 22.65
CA GLY A 143 0.26 -21.17 23.10
C GLY A 143 -0.83 -21.00 22.04
N GLY A 144 -2.08 -20.87 22.50
CA GLY A 144 -3.15 -20.15 21.80
C GLY A 144 -3.32 -20.37 20.29
N PHE A 145 -3.86 -21.52 19.85
CA PHE A 145 -4.33 -21.72 18.46
C PHE A 145 -5.28 -20.60 17.96
N LYS A 146 -5.94 -19.91 18.90
CA LYS A 146 -6.86 -18.79 18.67
C LYS A 146 -6.17 -17.48 18.26
N GLU A 147 -4.95 -17.23 18.73
CA GLU A 147 -4.19 -16.00 18.44
C GLU A 147 -3.53 -16.09 17.06
N VAL A 148 -2.92 -17.23 16.75
CA VAL A 148 -2.34 -17.56 15.44
C VAL A 148 -3.36 -17.31 14.31
N CYS A 149 -4.64 -17.60 14.53
CA CYS A 149 -5.69 -17.42 13.54
C CYS A 149 -5.96 -15.95 13.15
N MET A 150 -5.66 -14.96 13.99
CA MET A 150 -6.03 -13.55 13.71
C MET A 150 -5.10 -12.90 12.67
N GLY A 151 -3.82 -13.28 12.62
CA GLY A 151 -2.85 -12.72 11.67
C GLY A 151 -2.86 -13.35 10.26
N ILE A 152 -3.41 -14.56 10.11
CA ILE A 152 -3.31 -15.38 8.89
C ILE A 152 -3.81 -14.68 7.63
N GLY A 153 -4.87 -13.86 7.71
CA GLY A 153 -5.46 -13.19 6.55
C GLY A 153 -4.51 -12.19 5.86
N GLY A 154 -3.74 -11.43 6.64
CA GLY A 154 -2.73 -10.51 6.10
C GLY A 154 -1.53 -11.26 5.49
N LEU A 155 -1.11 -12.33 6.16
CA LEU A 155 0.05 -13.15 5.79
C LEU A 155 -0.20 -13.93 4.47
N LEU A 156 -1.36 -14.59 4.34
CA LEU A 156 -1.76 -15.30 3.11
C LEU A 156 -1.86 -14.35 1.90
N ARG A 157 -2.24 -13.08 2.11
CA ARG A 157 -2.33 -12.07 1.04
C ARG A 157 -0.98 -11.76 0.38
N LEU A 158 0.14 -12.01 1.06
CA LEU A 158 1.50 -11.92 0.51
C LEU A 158 2.06 -13.28 0.09
N ALA A 159 1.78 -14.33 0.87
CA ALA A 159 2.28 -15.68 0.61
C ALA A 159 1.66 -16.32 -0.65
N VAL A 160 0.35 -16.25 -0.83
CA VAL A 160 -0.34 -16.93 -1.95
C VAL A 160 0.07 -16.35 -3.32
N PRO A 161 0.15 -15.03 -3.56
CA PRO A 161 0.64 -14.51 -4.84
C PRO A 161 2.13 -14.80 -5.08
N SER A 162 2.95 -14.83 -4.02
CA SER A 162 4.37 -15.22 -4.13
C SER A 162 4.50 -16.69 -4.54
N CYS A 163 3.65 -17.54 -3.96
CA CYS A 163 3.57 -18.96 -4.28
C CYS A 163 3.13 -19.18 -5.73
N LEU A 164 2.04 -18.55 -6.16
CA LEU A 164 1.57 -18.62 -7.55
C LEU A 164 2.66 -18.18 -8.54
N GLY A 165 3.39 -17.10 -8.26
CA GLY A 165 4.48 -16.64 -9.13
C GLY A 165 5.60 -17.66 -9.32
N ILE A 166 5.98 -18.38 -8.26
CA ILE A 166 7.01 -19.44 -8.29
C ILE A 166 6.46 -20.72 -8.94
N CYS A 167 5.24 -21.14 -8.59
CA CYS A 167 4.60 -22.32 -9.19
C CYS A 167 4.41 -22.18 -10.70
N LEU A 168 3.93 -21.03 -11.18
CA LEU A 168 3.76 -20.75 -12.62
C LEU A 168 5.07 -20.83 -13.40
N GLU A 169 6.17 -20.37 -12.81
CA GLU A 169 7.50 -20.44 -13.42
C GLU A 169 8.03 -21.87 -13.45
N TRP A 170 7.86 -22.62 -12.35
CA TRP A 170 8.44 -23.96 -12.20
C TRP A 170 7.63 -25.03 -12.95
N TRP A 171 6.29 -24.97 -12.90
CA TRP A 171 5.41 -25.90 -13.61
C TRP A 171 5.55 -25.79 -15.13
N TRP A 172 6.08 -24.68 -15.66
CA TRP A 172 6.39 -24.55 -17.08
C TRP A 172 7.48 -25.54 -17.54
N TYR A 173 8.53 -25.76 -16.73
CA TYR A 173 9.56 -26.77 -17.03
C TYR A 173 9.00 -28.20 -16.98
N GLU A 174 7.98 -28.43 -16.15
CA GLU A 174 7.26 -29.71 -16.08
C GLU A 174 6.37 -29.90 -17.31
N ILE A 175 5.70 -28.85 -17.79
CA ILE A 175 4.98 -28.84 -19.08
C ILE A 175 5.94 -29.16 -20.23
N VAL A 176 7.14 -28.58 -20.27
CA VAL A 176 8.16 -28.94 -21.28
C VAL A 176 8.64 -30.38 -21.13
N THR A 177 8.77 -30.90 -19.90
CA THR A 177 9.12 -32.31 -19.67
C THR A 177 8.03 -33.26 -20.20
N VAL A 178 6.75 -32.91 -20.00
CA VAL A 178 5.61 -33.65 -20.58
C VAL A 178 5.58 -33.53 -22.11
N LEU A 179 5.77 -32.33 -22.68
CA LEU A 179 5.81 -32.12 -24.13
C LEU A 179 7.00 -32.84 -24.79
N ALA A 180 8.16 -32.91 -24.13
CA ALA A 180 9.29 -33.73 -24.58
C ALA A 180 8.92 -35.22 -24.66
N GLY A 181 8.02 -35.69 -23.79
CA GLY A 181 7.43 -37.03 -23.83
C GLY A 181 6.44 -37.29 -24.99
N TYR A 182 6.10 -36.28 -25.79
CA TYR A 182 5.29 -36.40 -27.01
C TYR A 182 6.10 -36.29 -28.32
N LEU A 183 7.43 -36.15 -28.24
CA LEU A 183 8.32 -36.16 -29.41
C LEU A 183 8.67 -37.59 -29.84
N ASP A 184 9.14 -37.75 -31.09
CA ASP A 184 9.37 -39.05 -31.76
C ASP A 184 10.28 -40.03 -30.98
N ASN A 185 11.14 -39.53 -30.09
CA ASN A 185 11.93 -40.34 -29.17
C ASN A 185 11.79 -39.79 -27.74
N PRO A 186 10.74 -40.19 -27.00
CA PRO A 186 10.36 -39.54 -25.74
C PRO A 186 11.37 -39.83 -24.63
N THR A 187 11.91 -41.04 -24.54
CA THR A 187 12.93 -41.40 -23.53
C THR A 187 14.20 -40.56 -23.69
N LEU A 188 14.64 -40.33 -24.93
CA LEU A 188 15.79 -39.47 -25.24
C LEU A 188 15.51 -38.00 -24.88
N ALA A 189 14.35 -37.47 -25.29
CA ALA A 189 13.98 -36.09 -25.06
C ALA A 189 13.80 -35.78 -23.55
N VAL A 190 13.09 -36.63 -22.80
CA VAL A 190 12.88 -36.46 -21.36
C VAL A 190 14.20 -36.60 -20.58
N ALA A 191 15.08 -37.55 -20.95
CA ALA A 191 16.41 -37.68 -20.33
C ALA A 191 17.28 -36.44 -20.56
N ALA A 192 17.27 -35.86 -21.77
CA ALA A 192 17.95 -34.60 -22.07
C ALA A 192 17.36 -33.42 -21.28
N THR A 193 16.03 -33.36 -21.15
CA THR A 193 15.34 -32.32 -20.36
C THR A 193 15.77 -32.33 -18.89
N GLY A 194 15.97 -33.49 -18.27
CA GLY A 194 16.47 -33.58 -16.88
C GLY A 194 17.83 -32.94 -16.68
N ILE A 195 18.77 -33.14 -17.62
CA ILE A 195 20.10 -32.50 -17.59
C ILE A 195 19.98 -30.99 -17.82
N LEU A 196 19.10 -30.54 -18.71
CA LEU A 196 18.90 -29.12 -19.02
C LEU A 196 18.22 -28.36 -17.86
N ILE A 197 17.23 -28.94 -17.19
CA ILE A 197 16.62 -28.38 -15.97
C ILE A 197 17.68 -28.29 -14.84
N GLN A 198 18.48 -29.33 -14.64
CA GLN A 198 19.58 -29.30 -13.68
C GLN A 198 20.61 -28.19 -14.02
N THR A 199 20.78 -27.86 -15.31
CA THR A 199 21.66 -26.79 -15.79
C THR A 199 21.15 -25.40 -15.38
N THR A 200 19.85 -25.13 -15.52
CA THR A 200 19.22 -23.87 -15.05
C THR A 200 19.41 -23.67 -13.54
N ILE A 201 19.33 -24.74 -12.74
CA ILE A 201 19.51 -24.65 -11.27
C ILE A 201 20.94 -24.15 -10.91
N LEU A 202 21.95 -24.41 -11.75
CA LEU A 202 23.31 -23.86 -11.53
C LEU A 202 23.35 -22.34 -11.76
N GLY A 203 22.77 -21.85 -12.87
CA GLY A 203 22.67 -20.42 -13.16
C GLY A 203 21.93 -19.67 -12.04
N ASN A 204 20.83 -20.25 -11.57
CA ASN A 204 20.03 -19.74 -10.46
C ASN A 204 20.78 -19.65 -9.12
N CYS A 205 21.82 -20.46 -8.89
CA CYS A 205 22.58 -20.41 -7.64
C CYS A 205 23.35 -19.10 -7.44
N VAL A 206 23.80 -18.46 -8.53
CA VAL A 206 24.59 -17.21 -8.49
C VAL A 206 23.68 -15.99 -8.30
N GLN A 207 22.51 -15.97 -8.93
CA GLN A 207 21.52 -14.88 -8.86
C GLN A 207 21.03 -14.58 -7.43
N HIS A 208 20.97 -15.60 -6.57
CA HIS A 208 20.32 -15.48 -5.25
C HIS A 208 21.02 -14.55 -4.26
N TYR A 209 22.27 -14.16 -4.53
CA TYR A 209 23.03 -13.22 -3.69
C TYR A 209 22.60 -11.75 -3.87
N LEU A 210 21.81 -11.43 -4.91
CA LEU A 210 21.42 -10.05 -5.27
C LEU A 210 20.05 -9.60 -4.73
N LYS A 211 19.48 -10.33 -3.76
CA LYS A 211 18.04 -10.26 -3.42
C LYS A 211 17.68 -9.45 -2.16
N VAL A 212 18.64 -8.95 -1.37
CA VAL A 212 18.39 -8.50 0.02
C VAL A 212 18.32 -6.97 0.17
N GLU A 213 19.35 -6.22 -0.24
CA GLU A 213 19.50 -4.77 0.03
C GLU A 213 18.26 -3.90 -0.16
N VAL A 214 17.48 -4.16 -1.21
CA VAL A 214 16.41 -3.24 -1.65
C VAL A 214 15.26 -3.17 -0.64
N GLY A 215 14.92 -4.27 0.04
CA GLY A 215 13.90 -4.25 1.09
C GLY A 215 14.36 -3.44 2.31
N ASN A 216 15.63 -3.57 2.68
CA ASN A 216 16.21 -2.92 3.85
C ASN A 216 16.33 -1.40 3.63
N GLU A 217 16.81 -0.95 2.46
CA GLU A 217 16.90 0.49 2.15
C GLU A 217 15.52 1.16 1.93
N LEU A 218 14.48 0.40 1.55
CA LEU A 218 13.10 0.88 1.56
C LEU A 218 12.59 1.06 3.00
N GLY A 219 12.80 0.07 3.87
CA GLY A 219 12.44 0.14 5.30
C GLY A 219 13.17 1.27 6.03
N ALA A 220 14.43 1.52 5.68
CA ALA A 220 15.24 2.64 6.16
C ALA A 220 14.84 4.02 5.58
N GLY A 221 13.78 4.09 4.76
CA GLY A 221 13.27 5.36 4.23
C GLY A 221 14.14 6.02 3.16
N ASN A 222 15.04 5.28 2.50
CA ASN A 222 15.99 5.82 1.51
C ASN A 222 15.59 5.45 0.06
N PRO A 223 14.54 6.07 -0.54
CA PRO A 223 14.03 5.67 -1.86
C PRO A 223 15.09 5.76 -2.97
N TYR A 224 15.99 6.76 -2.90
CA TYR A 224 17.10 6.90 -3.83
C TYR A 224 18.09 5.72 -3.74
N LYS A 225 18.46 5.29 -2.53
CA LYS A 225 19.36 4.14 -2.34
C LYS A 225 18.70 2.83 -2.72
N ALA A 226 17.43 2.63 -2.37
CA ALA A 226 16.65 1.46 -2.80
C ALA A 226 16.61 1.34 -4.32
N LYS A 227 16.36 2.45 -5.03
CA LYS A 227 16.41 2.53 -6.49
C LYS A 227 17.80 2.21 -7.04
N LEU A 228 18.86 2.78 -6.44
CA LEU A 228 20.24 2.53 -6.84
C LEU A 228 20.64 1.06 -6.65
N ALA A 229 20.34 0.48 -5.49
CA ALA A 229 20.58 -0.92 -5.19
C ALA A 229 19.83 -1.85 -6.17
N ALA A 230 18.58 -1.52 -6.52
CA ALA A 230 17.81 -2.26 -7.52
C ALA A 230 18.43 -2.19 -8.93
N MET A 231 18.90 -1.02 -9.36
CA MET A 231 19.59 -0.85 -10.65
C MET A 231 20.93 -1.62 -10.67
N VAL A 232 21.72 -1.56 -9.60
CA VAL A 232 22.98 -2.32 -9.46
C VAL A 232 22.70 -3.82 -9.46
N ALA A 233 21.69 -4.30 -8.72
CA ALA A 233 21.32 -5.71 -8.69
C ALA A 233 20.89 -6.23 -10.07
N LEU A 234 20.11 -5.45 -10.84
CA LEU A 234 19.72 -5.80 -12.21
C LEU A 234 20.94 -5.79 -13.16
N GLY A 235 21.86 -4.83 -13.03
CA GLY A 235 23.10 -4.80 -13.81
C GLY A 235 24.00 -6.02 -13.54
N CYS A 236 24.21 -6.36 -12.27
CA CYS A 236 24.93 -7.57 -11.87
C CYS A 236 24.24 -8.85 -12.38
N ALA A 237 22.90 -8.90 -12.38
CA ALA A 237 22.16 -10.03 -12.92
C ALA A 237 22.37 -10.20 -14.44
N PHE A 238 22.43 -9.12 -15.21
CA PHE A 238 22.79 -9.19 -16.63
C PHE A 238 24.23 -9.69 -16.85
N LEU A 239 25.21 -9.23 -16.05
CA LEU A 239 26.59 -9.73 -16.13
C LEU A 239 26.69 -11.23 -15.85
N ILE A 240 25.96 -11.74 -14.85
CA ILE A 240 25.83 -13.19 -14.57
C ILE A 240 25.17 -13.90 -15.76
N GLY A 241 24.15 -13.30 -16.39
CA GLY A 241 23.53 -13.78 -17.61
C GLY A 241 24.54 -13.96 -18.76
N PHE A 242 25.39 -12.97 -19.03
CA PHE A 242 26.44 -13.10 -20.05
C PHE A 242 27.50 -14.15 -19.71
N ILE A 243 27.85 -14.34 -18.44
CA ILE A 243 28.71 -15.44 -18.00
C ILE A 243 28.02 -16.79 -18.27
N ASN A 244 26.72 -16.90 -18.01
CA ASN A 244 25.93 -18.10 -18.31
C ASN A 244 25.88 -18.40 -19.81
N VAL A 245 25.63 -17.42 -20.68
CA VAL A 245 25.75 -17.57 -22.16
C VAL A 245 27.15 -18.08 -22.54
N THR A 246 28.19 -17.49 -21.96
CA THR A 246 29.59 -17.81 -22.33
C THR A 246 29.95 -19.25 -21.99
N TRP A 247 29.67 -19.72 -20.76
CA TRP A 247 30.06 -21.09 -20.38
C TRP A 247 29.16 -22.16 -21.01
N THR A 248 27.86 -21.89 -21.17
CA THR A 248 26.93 -22.85 -21.82
C THR A 248 27.22 -23.07 -23.30
N VAL A 249 27.82 -22.08 -24.00
CA VAL A 249 28.34 -22.26 -25.36
C VAL A 249 29.66 -23.04 -25.35
N ILE A 250 30.63 -22.65 -24.53
CA ILE A 250 32.00 -23.20 -24.55
C ILE A 250 32.08 -24.64 -24.01
N LEU A 251 31.31 -24.98 -22.97
CA LEU A 251 31.43 -26.26 -22.26
C LEU A 251 30.36 -27.30 -22.67
N ARG A 252 29.52 -27.00 -23.66
CA ARG A 252 28.28 -27.75 -23.97
C ARG A 252 28.44 -29.28 -24.03
N GLU A 253 29.48 -29.77 -24.71
CA GLU A 253 29.74 -31.20 -24.87
C GLU A 253 30.31 -31.84 -23.59
N ARG A 254 31.22 -31.13 -22.90
CA ARG A 254 31.84 -31.57 -21.64
C ARG A 254 30.84 -31.62 -20.48
N TRP A 255 29.91 -30.67 -20.44
CA TRP A 255 28.87 -30.58 -19.42
C TRP A 255 27.85 -31.71 -19.58
N ALA A 256 27.42 -32.02 -20.81
CA ALA A 256 26.53 -33.15 -21.06
C ALA A 256 27.19 -34.50 -20.69
N GLY A 257 28.46 -34.69 -21.10
CA GLY A 257 29.27 -35.87 -20.77
C GLY A 257 29.66 -36.01 -19.29
N LEU A 258 29.37 -35.01 -18.45
CA LEU A 258 29.51 -35.16 -17.00
C LEU A 258 28.40 -36.05 -16.44
N PHE A 259 27.17 -35.93 -16.92
CA PHE A 259 26.02 -36.65 -16.35
C PHE A 259 25.81 -38.04 -16.95
N THR A 260 26.01 -38.21 -18.26
CA THR A 260 25.72 -39.46 -18.97
C THR A 260 26.80 -39.84 -19.99
N LYS A 261 26.69 -41.07 -20.52
CA LYS A 261 27.54 -41.66 -21.56
C LYS A 261 26.74 -42.07 -22.80
N ASP A 262 25.48 -41.65 -22.87
CA ASP A 262 24.63 -41.89 -24.04
C ASP A 262 24.88 -40.76 -25.06
N ASP A 263 25.56 -41.09 -26.16
CA ASP A 263 25.97 -40.12 -27.19
C ASP A 263 24.77 -39.34 -27.77
N LEU A 264 23.59 -39.95 -27.85
CA LEU A 264 22.38 -39.29 -28.35
C LEU A 264 21.88 -38.25 -27.34
N VAL A 265 21.86 -38.58 -26.05
CA VAL A 265 21.50 -37.64 -24.99
C VAL A 265 22.52 -36.51 -24.93
N MET A 266 23.82 -36.82 -25.04
CA MET A 266 24.89 -35.83 -25.06
C MET A 266 24.77 -34.85 -26.23
N ALA A 267 24.57 -35.35 -27.45
CA ALA A 267 24.38 -34.51 -28.64
C ALA A 267 23.13 -33.62 -28.52
N LEU A 268 22.02 -34.18 -28.01
CA LEU A 268 20.77 -33.44 -27.86
C LEU A 268 20.89 -32.31 -26.83
N VAL A 269 21.48 -32.58 -25.66
CA VAL A 269 21.78 -31.57 -24.63
C VAL A 269 22.74 -30.50 -25.17
N ALA A 270 23.81 -30.89 -25.85
CA ALA A 270 24.80 -29.97 -26.41
C ALA A 270 24.21 -29.05 -27.49
N SER A 271 23.24 -29.53 -28.28
CA SER A 271 22.56 -28.71 -29.31
C SER A 271 21.71 -27.59 -28.72
N VAL A 272 21.11 -27.81 -27.54
CA VAL A 272 20.19 -26.88 -26.87
C VAL A 272 20.90 -25.94 -25.89
N MET A 273 22.07 -26.31 -25.35
CA MET A 273 22.73 -25.51 -24.30
C MET A 273 23.01 -24.04 -24.66
N PRO A 274 23.36 -23.66 -25.90
CA PRO A 274 23.43 -22.25 -26.30
C PRO A 274 22.10 -21.50 -26.16
N ILE A 275 20.96 -22.16 -26.42
CA ILE A 275 19.61 -21.61 -26.22
C ILE A 275 19.38 -21.41 -24.73
N MET A 276 19.75 -22.39 -23.87
CA MET A 276 19.68 -22.24 -22.41
C MET A 276 20.50 -21.06 -21.90
N GLY A 277 21.70 -20.83 -22.45
CA GLY A 277 22.49 -19.64 -22.14
C GLY A 277 21.72 -18.33 -22.37
N LEU A 278 21.04 -18.22 -23.52
CA LEU A 278 20.20 -17.06 -23.85
C LEU A 278 18.94 -16.97 -22.97
N CYS A 279 18.36 -18.10 -22.57
CA CYS A 279 17.30 -18.13 -21.57
C CYS A 279 17.78 -17.58 -20.22
N GLU A 280 18.99 -17.97 -19.77
CA GLU A 280 19.56 -17.47 -18.51
C GLU A 280 19.86 -15.96 -18.53
N LEU A 281 20.12 -15.37 -19.70
CA LEU A 281 20.31 -13.92 -19.85
C LEU A 281 19.04 -13.12 -19.53
N GLY A 282 17.85 -13.68 -19.80
CA GLY A 282 16.56 -13.10 -19.36
C GLY A 282 16.18 -13.52 -17.93
N ASN A 283 16.43 -14.79 -17.59
CA ASN A 283 16.10 -15.39 -16.29
C ASN A 283 16.79 -14.70 -15.11
N CYS A 284 18.09 -14.36 -15.23
CA CYS A 284 18.84 -13.68 -14.17
C CYS A 284 18.18 -12.34 -13.74
N PRO A 285 17.98 -11.35 -14.63
CA PRO A 285 17.30 -10.10 -14.26
C PRO A 285 15.80 -10.28 -13.95
N GLN A 286 15.11 -11.26 -14.56
CA GLN A 286 13.74 -11.63 -14.19
C GLN A 286 13.66 -12.03 -12.71
N THR A 287 14.53 -12.93 -12.25
CA THR A 287 14.49 -13.49 -10.89
C THR A 287 14.91 -12.45 -9.84
N THR A 288 15.84 -11.55 -10.19
CA THR A 288 16.20 -10.38 -9.38
C THR A 288 15.05 -9.37 -9.31
N GLY A 289 14.41 -9.05 -10.44
CA GLY A 289 13.26 -8.15 -10.48
C GLY A 289 12.03 -8.68 -9.74
N CYS A 290 11.75 -9.99 -9.83
CA CYS A 290 10.76 -10.65 -8.99
C CYS A 290 11.14 -10.63 -7.49
N GLY A 291 12.43 -10.58 -7.16
CA GLY A 291 12.92 -10.27 -5.80
C GLY A 291 12.57 -8.84 -5.37
N ILE A 292 12.88 -7.85 -6.20
CA ILE A 292 12.54 -6.43 -5.98
C ILE A 292 11.02 -6.22 -5.84
N LEU A 293 10.20 -6.95 -6.61
CA LEU A 293 8.74 -6.92 -6.49
C LEU A 293 8.22 -7.60 -5.22
N ARG A 294 8.95 -8.56 -4.63
CA ARG A 294 8.65 -9.05 -3.27
C ARG A 294 9.08 -8.06 -2.20
N GLY A 295 10.28 -7.47 -2.31
CA GLY A 295 10.80 -6.45 -1.38
C GLY A 295 9.96 -5.17 -1.34
N THR A 296 9.36 -4.77 -2.46
CA THR A 296 8.35 -3.69 -2.53
C THR A 296 6.94 -4.16 -2.15
N ALA A 297 6.75 -5.35 -1.56
CA ALA A 297 5.44 -5.92 -1.20
C ALA A 297 4.40 -5.85 -2.35
N ARG A 298 4.78 -6.31 -3.55
CA ARG A 298 3.96 -6.40 -4.78
C ARG A 298 4.10 -7.74 -5.53
N PRO A 299 4.12 -8.93 -4.87
CA PRO A 299 4.32 -10.21 -5.54
C PRO A 299 3.29 -10.53 -6.63
N VAL A 300 2.06 -10.00 -6.51
CA VAL A 300 0.98 -10.13 -7.51
C VAL A 300 1.42 -9.69 -8.91
N VAL A 301 2.28 -8.66 -9.02
CA VAL A 301 2.72 -8.14 -10.33
C VAL A 301 3.67 -9.14 -11.01
N GLY A 302 4.64 -9.69 -10.27
CA GLY A 302 5.51 -10.75 -10.77
C GLY A 302 4.73 -12.00 -11.18
N ALA A 303 3.74 -12.42 -10.39
CA ALA A 303 2.88 -13.56 -10.73
C ALA A 303 2.09 -13.36 -12.03
N ARG A 304 1.55 -12.16 -12.27
CA ARG A 304 0.86 -11.81 -13.54
C ARG A 304 1.82 -11.81 -14.73
N VAL A 305 3.03 -11.30 -14.55
CA VAL A 305 4.06 -11.27 -15.60
C VAL A 305 4.56 -12.67 -15.94
N ASN A 306 4.82 -13.52 -14.93
CA ASN A 306 5.15 -14.94 -15.15
C ASN A 306 4.00 -15.67 -15.87
N LEU A 307 2.73 -15.49 -15.45
CA LEU A 307 1.58 -16.09 -16.13
C LEU A 307 1.54 -15.74 -17.63
N GLY A 308 1.57 -14.44 -17.96
CA GLY A 308 1.51 -13.99 -19.35
C GLY A 308 2.68 -14.49 -20.19
N SER A 309 3.90 -14.39 -19.65
CA SER A 309 5.13 -14.70 -20.39
C SER A 309 5.28 -16.20 -20.64
N PHE A 310 5.10 -17.05 -19.63
CA PHE A 310 5.27 -18.49 -19.77
C PHE A 310 4.10 -19.15 -20.50
N TYR A 311 2.85 -18.76 -20.23
CA TYR A 311 1.67 -19.48 -20.72
C TYR A 311 1.03 -18.88 -21.98
N PHE A 312 1.09 -17.56 -22.20
CA PHE A 312 0.53 -16.92 -23.41
C PHE A 312 1.57 -16.57 -24.47
N VAL A 313 2.88 -16.62 -24.16
CA VAL A 313 3.97 -16.49 -25.14
C VAL A 313 4.77 -17.78 -25.25
N GLY A 314 5.35 -18.25 -24.15
CA GLY A 314 6.25 -19.41 -24.12
C GLY A 314 5.63 -20.70 -24.65
N THR A 315 4.53 -21.16 -24.06
CA THR A 315 3.88 -22.42 -24.43
C THR A 315 3.36 -22.44 -25.89
N PRO A 316 2.68 -21.40 -26.41
CA PRO A 316 2.32 -21.34 -27.83
C PRO A 316 3.52 -21.41 -28.77
N VAL A 317 4.62 -20.73 -28.46
CA VAL A 317 5.86 -20.78 -29.25
C VAL A 317 6.52 -22.17 -29.16
N ALA A 318 6.58 -22.77 -27.97
CA ALA A 318 7.08 -24.13 -27.77
C ALA A 318 6.34 -25.15 -28.64
N VAL A 319 5.00 -25.14 -28.58
CA VAL A 319 4.14 -26.10 -29.30
C VAL A 319 4.19 -25.85 -30.81
N GLY A 320 4.13 -24.58 -31.24
CA GLY A 320 4.20 -24.20 -32.64
C GLY A 320 5.52 -24.58 -33.30
N LEU A 321 6.66 -24.32 -32.66
CA LEU A 321 7.98 -24.68 -33.18
C LEU A 321 8.22 -26.20 -33.15
N ALA A 322 7.93 -26.85 -32.01
CA ALA A 322 8.25 -28.27 -31.84
C ALA A 322 7.40 -29.19 -32.73
N PHE A 323 6.07 -29.01 -32.74
CA PHE A 323 5.14 -29.96 -33.38
C PHE A 323 4.59 -29.49 -34.72
N TRP A 324 4.20 -28.22 -34.85
CA TRP A 324 3.56 -27.72 -36.08
C TRP A 324 4.60 -27.42 -37.17
N LEU A 325 5.67 -26.71 -36.82
CA LEU A 325 6.81 -26.42 -37.70
C LEU A 325 7.89 -27.52 -37.68
N LYS A 326 7.69 -28.57 -36.88
CA LYS A 326 8.51 -29.79 -36.82
C LYS A 326 10.01 -29.54 -36.57
N ILE A 327 10.35 -28.50 -35.79
CA ILE A 327 11.71 -28.25 -35.32
C ILE A 327 12.08 -29.27 -34.21
N GLY A 328 11.09 -29.94 -33.61
CA GLY A 328 11.31 -30.97 -32.60
C GLY A 328 11.84 -30.38 -31.29
N PHE A 329 12.77 -31.09 -30.65
CA PHE A 329 13.23 -30.78 -29.29
C PHE A 329 13.73 -29.33 -29.07
N PRO A 330 14.57 -28.73 -29.94
CA PRO A 330 14.97 -27.33 -29.78
C PRO A 330 13.80 -26.33 -29.80
N GLY A 331 12.69 -26.67 -30.47
CA GLY A 331 11.48 -25.84 -30.52
C GLY A 331 10.89 -25.56 -29.13
N LEU A 332 10.92 -26.54 -28.23
CA LEU A 332 10.46 -26.39 -26.84
C LEU A 332 11.28 -25.32 -26.09
N TRP A 333 12.60 -25.28 -26.33
CA TRP A 333 13.53 -24.39 -25.66
C TRP A 333 13.58 -22.99 -26.27
N PHE A 334 13.28 -22.84 -27.57
CA PHE A 334 12.91 -21.53 -28.13
C PHE A 334 11.61 -20.98 -27.52
N GLY A 335 10.71 -21.84 -27.06
CA GLY A 335 9.58 -21.45 -26.20
C GLY A 335 10.02 -20.89 -24.84
N LEU A 336 11.02 -21.49 -24.18
CA LEU A 336 11.61 -20.91 -22.95
C LEU A 336 12.22 -19.53 -23.25
N MET A 337 12.95 -19.42 -24.35
CA MET A 337 13.63 -18.18 -24.75
C MET A 337 12.61 -17.05 -25.00
N SER A 338 11.48 -17.33 -25.65
CA SER A 338 10.42 -16.33 -25.88
C SER A 338 9.70 -15.93 -24.59
N ALA A 339 9.47 -16.88 -23.66
CA ALA A 339 8.94 -16.58 -22.34
C ALA A 339 9.90 -15.69 -21.53
N GLN A 340 11.18 -16.05 -21.46
CA GLN A 340 12.17 -15.28 -20.70
C GLN A 340 12.37 -13.88 -21.28
N LEU A 341 12.33 -13.72 -22.62
CA LEU A 341 12.36 -12.41 -23.27
C LEU A 341 11.13 -11.55 -22.94
N ALA A 342 9.91 -12.10 -23.03
CA ALA A 342 8.70 -11.38 -22.66
C ALA A 342 8.69 -11.01 -21.16
N CYS A 343 9.21 -11.90 -20.32
CA CYS A 343 9.26 -11.72 -18.88
C CYS A 343 10.26 -10.63 -18.48
N VAL A 344 11.50 -10.66 -18.98
CA VAL A 344 12.51 -9.63 -18.65
C VAL A 344 12.08 -8.24 -19.11
N VAL A 345 11.52 -8.11 -20.32
CA VAL A 345 11.02 -6.81 -20.83
C VAL A 345 9.91 -6.27 -19.91
N SER A 346 8.96 -7.12 -19.53
CA SER A 346 7.85 -6.75 -18.64
C SER A 346 8.32 -6.38 -17.23
N ILE A 347 9.25 -7.15 -16.65
CA ILE A 347 9.84 -6.89 -15.33
C ILE A 347 10.64 -5.58 -15.32
N LEU A 348 11.47 -5.33 -16.34
CA LEU A 348 12.24 -4.09 -16.43
C LEU A 348 11.34 -2.87 -16.61
N TYR A 349 10.28 -2.96 -17.43
CA TYR A 349 9.27 -1.90 -17.53
C TYR A 349 8.65 -1.57 -16.17
N VAL A 350 8.20 -2.59 -15.42
CA VAL A 350 7.59 -2.40 -14.10
C VAL A 350 8.57 -1.82 -13.07
N VAL A 351 9.82 -2.32 -13.02
CA VAL A 351 10.79 -1.95 -11.99
C VAL A 351 11.49 -0.61 -12.28
N LEU A 352 11.77 -0.29 -13.55
CA LEU A 352 12.51 0.92 -13.92
C LEU A 352 11.62 2.11 -14.26
N LEU A 353 10.45 1.88 -14.88
CA LEU A 353 9.58 2.95 -15.40
C LEU A 353 8.26 3.11 -14.63
N HIS A 354 7.71 2.02 -14.08
CA HIS A 354 6.41 2.03 -13.38
C HIS A 354 6.51 1.92 -11.85
N THR A 355 7.72 1.84 -11.28
CA THR A 355 7.92 1.86 -9.83
C THR A 355 8.26 3.27 -9.36
N ASP A 356 7.29 3.89 -8.68
CA ASP A 356 7.55 5.02 -7.80
C ASP A 356 8.29 4.51 -6.55
N TRP A 357 9.54 4.94 -6.40
CA TRP A 357 10.40 4.48 -5.30
C TRP A 357 10.13 5.21 -3.99
N GLU A 358 9.57 6.41 -4.04
CA GLU A 358 9.22 7.21 -2.85
C GLU A 358 7.94 6.66 -2.22
N ALA A 359 6.92 6.37 -3.04
CA ALA A 359 5.68 5.74 -2.58
C ALA A 359 5.91 4.35 -1.98
N GLU A 360 6.81 3.54 -2.54
CA GLU A 360 7.13 2.21 -2.00
C GLU A 360 8.00 2.28 -0.72
N ALA A 361 8.86 3.29 -0.56
CA ALA A 361 9.62 3.52 0.67
C ALA A 361 8.71 3.97 1.84
N LEU A 362 7.84 4.95 1.60
CA LEU A 362 6.85 5.41 2.59
C LEU A 362 5.92 4.28 3.06
N LYS A 363 5.54 3.40 2.12
CA LYS A 363 4.77 2.18 2.37
C LYS A 363 5.56 1.14 3.19
N ALA A 364 6.87 0.99 2.98
CA ALA A 364 7.71 0.10 3.76
C ALA A 364 7.87 0.59 5.21
N GLN A 365 8.16 1.87 5.41
CA GLN A 365 8.19 2.49 6.75
C GLN A 365 6.86 2.30 7.49
N LYS A 366 5.72 2.51 6.81
CA LYS A 366 4.39 2.30 7.42
C LYS A 366 4.10 0.84 7.78
N LEU A 367 4.74 -0.13 7.13
CA LEU A 367 4.61 -1.54 7.52
C LEU A 367 5.47 -1.85 8.76
N ALA A 368 6.71 -1.36 8.82
CA ALA A 368 7.60 -1.56 9.96
C ALA A 368 7.12 -0.85 11.25
N GLY A 369 6.53 0.35 11.12
CA GLY A 369 6.01 1.10 12.28
C GLY A 369 4.87 0.41 13.01
N VAL A 370 4.02 -0.34 12.30
CA VAL A 370 2.86 -1.04 12.89
C VAL A 370 3.31 -2.17 13.83
N GLU A 371 4.39 -2.90 13.49
CA GLU A 371 4.88 -4.00 14.33
C GLU A 371 5.43 -3.47 15.67
N MET A 372 6.16 -2.35 15.67
CA MET A 372 6.60 -1.67 16.90
C MET A 372 5.41 -1.21 17.77
N SER A 373 4.35 -0.65 17.17
CA SER A 373 3.14 -0.30 17.92
C SER A 373 2.51 -1.52 18.60
N THR A 374 2.36 -2.64 17.89
CA THR A 374 1.80 -3.86 18.49
C THR A 374 2.69 -4.52 19.54
N SER A 375 4.02 -4.38 19.45
CA SER A 375 4.94 -4.94 20.45
C SER A 375 4.94 -4.13 21.74
N ALA A 376 4.79 -2.80 21.67
CA ALA A 376 4.66 -1.95 22.86
C ALA A 376 3.37 -2.26 23.65
N CYS A 377 2.26 -2.57 22.95
CA CYS A 377 0.97 -2.91 23.57
C CYS A 377 0.92 -4.27 24.29
N ILE A 378 2.05 -4.98 24.47
CA ILE A 378 2.10 -6.32 25.09
C ILE A 378 2.84 -6.34 26.43
N GLU A 379 3.75 -5.38 26.71
CA GLU A 379 4.52 -5.38 27.97
C GLU A 379 3.92 -4.51 29.09
N GLU A 380 3.06 -3.52 28.80
CA GLU A 380 2.40 -2.69 29.82
C GLU A 380 1.09 -3.31 30.35
N GLY A 381 1.23 -4.50 30.94
CA GLY A 381 0.22 -5.13 31.79
C GLY A 381 0.43 -4.81 33.27
N GLU A 382 -0.62 -4.35 33.96
CA GLU A 382 -0.69 -4.12 35.41
C GLU A 382 0.18 -2.99 36.00
N THR A 383 -0.30 -1.75 35.91
CA THR A 383 -0.21 -0.83 37.07
C THR A 383 -1.51 -0.05 37.23
N LYS A 384 -1.83 0.39 38.45
CA LYS A 384 -3.12 1.02 38.77
C LYS A 384 -3.16 2.48 38.35
N TYR A 385 -4.31 2.92 37.87
CA TYR A 385 -4.67 4.34 37.84
C TYR A 385 -4.94 4.84 39.26
N GLU A 386 -4.31 5.95 39.64
CA GLU A 386 -4.87 6.91 40.58
C GLU A 386 -5.46 8.08 39.75
N GLU A 387 -6.52 8.70 40.24
CA GLU A 387 -7.23 9.77 39.52
C GLU A 387 -6.59 11.14 39.84
N ASP A 388 -6.00 11.80 38.84
CA ASP A 388 -5.52 13.19 38.94
C ASP A 388 -6.35 14.13 38.05
N GLU A 389 -6.88 15.21 38.65
CA GLU A 389 -7.75 16.19 37.98
C GLU A 389 -6.98 17.25 37.19
N GLU A 390 -6.68 17.04 35.90
CA GLU A 390 -6.37 18.20 35.03
C GLU A 390 -6.85 18.10 33.57
N SER A 391 -8.17 18.14 33.38
CA SER A 391 -8.81 18.44 32.09
C SER A 391 -9.38 19.87 32.05
N LYS A 392 -8.50 20.87 31.91
CA LYS A 392 -8.89 22.29 31.74
C LYS A 392 -8.68 22.76 30.30
N GLY A 393 -9.70 23.44 29.78
CA GLY A 393 -9.83 23.76 28.36
C GLY A 393 -9.17 25.06 27.89
N LEU A 394 -9.49 25.40 26.64
CA LEU A 394 -8.98 26.55 25.89
C LEU A 394 -9.27 27.89 26.59
N LEU A 395 -8.22 28.59 27.04
CA LEU A 395 -8.32 29.94 27.60
C LEU A 395 -8.05 31.01 26.55
N ILE A 396 -9.08 31.78 26.20
CA ILE A 396 -8.93 33.18 25.76
C ILE A 396 -9.57 34.03 26.86
N THR A 397 -8.76 34.81 27.58
CA THR A 397 -9.17 35.44 28.85
C THR A 397 -9.91 36.75 28.64
N ASN A 398 -11.10 36.89 29.26
CA ASN A 398 -11.56 38.14 29.86
C ASN A 398 -12.79 37.94 30.76
N GLY A 399 -12.69 38.37 32.03
CA GLY A 399 -13.83 38.49 32.95
C GLY A 399 -14.25 37.19 33.67
N ASN A 400 -14.48 37.29 34.97
CA ASN A 400 -14.97 36.17 35.79
C ASN A 400 -16.47 35.94 35.56
N GLU A 401 -16.86 34.76 35.06
CA GLU A 401 -18.03 34.01 35.57
C GLU A 401 -18.02 32.57 35.01
N THR A 402 -17.95 31.56 35.89
CA THR A 402 -17.77 30.15 35.50
C THR A 402 -19.10 29.49 35.14
N LEU A 403 -19.61 29.77 33.95
CA LEU A 403 -20.79 29.11 33.39
C LEU A 403 -20.42 27.76 32.77
N THR A 404 -21.09 26.69 33.22
CA THR A 404 -20.96 25.34 32.68
C THR A 404 -21.62 25.26 31.30
N LEU A 405 -20.91 25.67 30.25
CA LEU A 405 -21.48 25.80 28.90
C LEU A 405 -21.75 24.44 28.24
N THR A 406 -23.02 24.06 28.27
CA THR A 406 -23.62 23.01 27.44
C THR A 406 -23.29 23.24 25.95
N LEU A 407 -23.07 22.16 25.19
CA LEU A 407 -22.87 22.20 23.72
C LEU A 407 -24.14 22.57 22.91
N MET A 408 -25.14 23.19 23.54
CA MET A 408 -26.38 23.65 22.91
C MET A 408 -26.34 25.15 22.68
N LEU A 409 -26.60 25.58 21.44
CA LEU A 409 -26.82 26.99 21.12
C LEU A 409 -28.12 27.46 21.79
N GLN A 410 -28.05 28.49 22.63
CA GLN A 410 -29.26 29.21 23.06
C GLN A 410 -29.74 30.10 21.92
N LEU A 411 -30.90 29.75 21.35
CA LEU A 411 -31.50 30.48 20.24
C LEU A 411 -32.47 31.55 20.72
N THR A 412 -32.47 32.69 20.03
CA THR A 412 -33.51 33.72 20.18
C THR A 412 -34.87 33.25 19.63
N PRO A 413 -36.01 33.81 20.07
CA PRO A 413 -37.33 33.46 19.53
C PRO A 413 -37.46 33.59 18.01
N ASP A 414 -36.82 34.61 17.41
CA ASP A 414 -36.79 34.78 15.96
C ASP A 414 -35.93 33.72 15.26
N GLN A 415 -34.80 33.32 15.84
CA GLN A 415 -34.00 32.19 15.32
C GLN A 415 -34.76 30.87 15.38
N ILE A 416 -35.46 30.58 16.49
CA ILE A 416 -36.32 29.40 16.61
C ILE A 416 -37.40 29.39 15.51
N LYS A 417 -37.99 30.56 15.24
CA LYS A 417 -38.96 30.75 14.15
C LYS A 417 -38.34 30.52 12.76
N TYR A 418 -37.19 31.13 12.45
CA TYR A 418 -36.51 30.92 11.16
C TYR A 418 -36.11 29.46 10.95
N CYS A 419 -35.53 28.82 11.98
CA CYS A 419 -35.19 27.40 11.96
C CYS A 419 -36.43 26.52 11.76
N SER A 420 -37.56 26.82 12.42
CA SER A 420 -38.80 26.06 12.30
C SER A 420 -39.43 26.17 10.91
N GLU A 421 -39.42 27.38 10.33
CA GLU A 421 -39.93 27.62 8.98
C GLU A 421 -39.05 26.93 7.92
N ALA A 422 -37.72 27.03 8.08
CA ALA A 422 -36.75 26.35 7.25
C ALA A 422 -36.89 24.82 7.33
N LEU A 423 -36.93 24.25 8.53
CA LEU A 423 -37.04 22.81 8.76
C LEU A 423 -38.28 22.22 8.08
N ARG A 424 -39.43 22.88 8.19
CA ARG A 424 -40.66 22.48 7.49
C ARG A 424 -40.45 22.43 5.98
N SER A 425 -39.93 23.51 5.39
CA SER A 425 -39.69 23.60 3.94
C SER A 425 -38.71 22.55 3.42
N LEU A 426 -37.64 22.28 4.18
CA LEU A 426 -36.62 21.31 3.81
C LEU A 426 -37.11 19.85 3.97
N LYS A 427 -37.87 19.53 5.04
CA LYS A 427 -38.54 18.22 5.18
C LYS A 427 -39.50 17.93 4.03
N GLU A 428 -40.30 18.90 3.63
CA GLU A 428 -41.19 18.79 2.47
C GLU A 428 -40.45 18.59 1.14
N LYS A 429 -39.18 19.01 1.04
CA LYS A 429 -38.33 18.79 -0.14
C LYS A 429 -37.62 17.43 -0.11
N ILE A 430 -37.14 16.97 1.06
CA ILE A 430 -36.53 15.64 1.22
C ILE A 430 -37.51 14.52 0.87
N GLN A 431 -38.81 14.68 1.16
CA GLN A 431 -39.86 13.76 0.73
C GLN A 431 -40.07 13.69 -0.81
N LYS A 432 -39.40 14.56 -1.58
CA LYS A 432 -39.54 14.70 -3.04
C LYS A 432 -38.16 14.59 -3.72
N PRO A 433 -37.43 13.46 -3.60
CA PRO A 433 -36.04 13.35 -4.04
C PRO A 433 -35.82 13.65 -5.53
N HIS A 434 -36.82 13.43 -6.38
CA HIS A 434 -36.78 13.83 -7.80
C HIS A 434 -36.58 15.35 -8.00
N GLN A 435 -37.08 16.19 -7.10
CA GLN A 435 -36.87 17.65 -7.17
C GLN A 435 -35.43 18.02 -6.76
N ILE A 436 -34.85 17.34 -5.77
CA ILE A 436 -33.44 17.52 -5.38
C ILE A 436 -32.51 17.10 -6.52
N ASN A 437 -32.86 16.03 -7.26
CA ASN A 437 -32.11 15.63 -8.46
C ASN A 437 -32.18 16.71 -9.55
N GLN A 438 -33.38 17.21 -9.88
CA GLN A 438 -33.56 18.29 -10.88
C GLN A 438 -32.84 19.60 -10.48
N GLU A 439 -32.83 19.93 -9.19
CA GLU A 439 -32.01 21.03 -8.65
C GLU A 439 -30.52 20.80 -8.92
N PHE A 440 -30.00 19.61 -8.63
CA PHE A 440 -28.59 19.28 -8.91
C PHE A 440 -28.27 19.25 -10.41
N ASP A 441 -29.18 18.78 -11.26
CA ASP A 441 -29.00 18.79 -12.72
C ASP A 441 -28.82 20.24 -13.23
N SER A 442 -29.62 21.19 -12.75
CA SER A 442 -29.45 22.62 -13.11
C SER A 442 -28.09 23.21 -12.65
N VAL A 443 -27.56 22.70 -11.54
CA VAL A 443 -26.22 23.04 -11.02
C VAL A 443 -25.12 22.36 -11.86
N GLN A 444 -25.40 21.22 -12.50
CA GLN A 444 -24.52 20.49 -13.41
C GLN A 444 -24.51 21.05 -14.85
N ASP A 445 -25.57 21.73 -15.28
CA ASP A 445 -25.62 22.47 -16.56
C ASP A 445 -24.73 23.71 -16.55
N SER A 446 -24.47 24.28 -15.37
CA SER A 446 -23.55 25.42 -15.13
C SER A 446 -22.06 25.03 -15.25
N LYS A 447 -21.69 24.14 -16.17
CA LYS A 447 -20.31 23.68 -16.40
C LYS A 447 -19.53 24.65 -17.27
N ILE A 448 -18.43 25.14 -16.71
CA ILE A 448 -17.47 26.04 -17.38
C ILE A 448 -16.76 25.28 -18.52
N THR A 449 -16.70 25.88 -19.71
CA THR A 449 -16.02 25.26 -20.86
C THR A 449 -14.49 25.31 -20.72
N PRO A 450 -13.72 24.42 -21.38
CA PRO A 450 -12.26 24.45 -21.33
C PRO A 450 -11.65 25.80 -21.80
N SER A 451 -12.30 26.46 -22.75
CA SER A 451 -12.00 27.82 -23.21
C SER A 451 -12.12 28.88 -22.11
N GLU A 452 -13.16 28.78 -21.30
CA GLU A 452 -13.41 29.71 -20.20
C GLU A 452 -12.55 29.41 -18.98
N MET A 453 -12.28 28.14 -18.70
CA MET A 453 -11.27 27.73 -17.71
C MET A 453 -9.91 28.32 -18.06
N LYS A 454 -9.48 28.24 -19.32
CA LYS A 454 -8.21 28.84 -19.77
C LYS A 454 -8.18 30.37 -19.62
N ARG A 455 -9.33 31.04 -19.75
CA ARG A 455 -9.47 32.50 -19.57
C ARG A 455 -9.52 32.91 -18.08
N ASN A 456 -10.19 32.12 -17.25
CA ASN A 456 -10.52 32.47 -15.87
C ASN A 456 -9.48 31.96 -14.84
N CYS A 457 -8.58 31.05 -15.24
CA CYS A 457 -7.54 30.45 -14.38
C CYS A 457 -6.12 30.77 -14.89
N SER A 458 -5.91 31.95 -15.50
CA SER A 458 -4.68 32.30 -16.22
C SER A 458 -3.41 32.29 -15.35
N VAL A 459 -3.53 32.57 -14.06
CA VAL A 459 -2.40 32.47 -13.10
C VAL A 459 -2.14 31.03 -12.69
N ALA A 460 -3.18 30.20 -12.59
CA ALA A 460 -3.08 28.80 -12.18
C ALA A 460 -2.50 27.87 -13.27
N ILE A 461 -2.69 28.21 -14.55
CA ILE A 461 -2.13 27.50 -15.71
C ILE A 461 -0.74 28.02 -16.15
N ASP A 462 -0.23 29.06 -15.48
CA ASP A 462 1.11 29.62 -15.78
C ASP A 462 2.18 28.55 -15.50
N GLY A 463 3.21 28.46 -16.36
CA GLY A 463 4.19 27.37 -16.34
C GLY A 463 4.97 27.27 -15.03
N VAL A 464 5.10 28.37 -14.29
CA VAL A 464 5.72 28.38 -12.93
C VAL A 464 4.80 27.81 -11.84
N ASN A 465 3.48 27.84 -12.07
CA ASN A 465 2.45 27.50 -11.09
C ASN A 465 1.81 26.12 -11.31
N LEU A 466 1.98 25.50 -12.49
CA LEU A 466 1.41 24.19 -12.82
C LEU A 466 1.70 23.12 -11.74
N SER A 467 2.94 23.07 -11.22
CA SER A 467 3.34 22.11 -10.19
C SER A 467 2.70 22.37 -8.82
N LYS A 468 2.21 23.58 -8.53
CA LYS A 468 1.48 23.89 -7.29
C LYS A 468 0.05 23.35 -7.29
N ASN A 469 -0.45 22.76 -8.37
CA ASN A 469 -1.80 22.19 -8.46
C ASN A 469 -1.77 20.67 -8.24
N ARG A 470 -2.60 20.16 -7.33
CA ARG A 470 -2.76 18.71 -7.09
C ARG A 470 -3.50 18.01 -8.23
N TYR A 471 -4.36 18.73 -8.92
CA TYR A 471 -5.16 18.26 -10.06
C TYR A 471 -5.12 19.31 -11.17
N THR A 472 -4.99 18.89 -12.43
CA THR A 472 -4.85 19.78 -13.60
C THR A 472 -6.18 20.40 -14.03
N ASP A 473 -7.31 19.82 -13.61
CA ASP A 473 -8.69 20.23 -13.88
C ASP A 473 -9.37 20.93 -12.69
N VAL A 474 -8.71 21.03 -11.53
CA VAL A 474 -9.24 21.75 -10.35
C VAL A 474 -8.31 22.91 -9.99
N LEU A 475 -8.59 24.05 -10.60
CA LEU A 475 -7.76 25.26 -10.56
C LEU A 475 -8.50 26.43 -9.91
N ALA A 476 -7.75 27.35 -9.29
CA ALA A 476 -8.32 28.55 -8.69
C ALA A 476 -8.59 29.64 -9.74
N PHE A 477 -9.78 30.24 -9.72
CA PHE A 477 -10.10 31.38 -10.60
C PHE A 477 -9.35 32.64 -10.19
N ASP A 478 -8.79 33.37 -11.17
CA ASP A 478 -7.98 34.57 -10.96
C ASP A 478 -8.71 35.69 -10.19
N ARG A 479 -10.04 35.76 -10.31
CA ARG A 479 -10.90 36.80 -9.72
C ARG A 479 -11.17 36.61 -8.22
N THR A 480 -11.02 35.40 -7.71
CA THR A 480 -11.41 34.99 -6.33
C THR A 480 -10.31 34.23 -5.61
N ARG A 481 -9.17 33.99 -6.27
CA ARG A 481 -8.04 33.27 -5.67
C ARG A 481 -7.48 34.01 -4.46
N VAL A 482 -6.87 33.24 -3.58
CA VAL A 482 -5.96 33.76 -2.55
C VAL A 482 -4.69 34.31 -3.24
N VAL A 483 -4.10 35.36 -2.65
CA VAL A 483 -2.88 36.00 -3.15
C VAL A 483 -1.89 36.14 -1.99
N LEU A 484 -0.79 35.41 -2.04
CA LEU A 484 0.26 35.49 -1.03
C LEU A 484 1.12 36.74 -1.25
N ASP A 485 1.29 37.56 -0.20
CA ASP A 485 2.16 38.75 -0.24
C ASP A 485 3.65 38.37 -0.17
N SER A 486 3.97 37.34 0.61
CA SER A 486 5.28 36.66 0.62
C SER A 486 5.16 35.28 -0.03
N CYS A 487 6.17 34.83 -0.75
CA CYS A 487 6.22 33.46 -1.27
C CYS A 487 7.67 33.02 -1.44
N LYS A 488 7.97 31.77 -1.10
CA LYS A 488 9.32 31.20 -1.22
C LYS A 488 9.82 31.13 -2.67
N ASP A 489 8.90 31.14 -3.63
CA ASP A 489 9.21 31.30 -5.05
C ASP A 489 9.47 32.79 -5.36
N TYR A 490 10.71 33.22 -5.12
CA TYR A 490 11.22 34.59 -5.29
C TYR A 490 11.08 35.21 -6.69
N ARG A 491 10.44 34.52 -7.65
CA ARG A 491 10.21 34.97 -9.02
C ARG A 491 8.89 35.75 -9.10
N PRO A 492 8.89 37.05 -9.49
CA PRO A 492 7.66 37.84 -9.65
C PRO A 492 6.61 37.21 -10.59
N ALA A 493 7.03 36.30 -11.48
CA ALA A 493 6.15 35.51 -12.34
C ALA A 493 5.11 34.66 -11.57
N ALA A 494 5.41 34.21 -10.35
CA ALA A 494 4.52 33.36 -9.56
C ALA A 494 3.24 34.09 -9.07
N LYS A 495 3.25 35.43 -9.03
CA LYS A 495 2.08 36.29 -8.70
C LYS A 495 1.39 35.93 -7.37
N GLY A 496 2.13 35.45 -6.38
CA GLY A 496 1.58 35.03 -5.07
C GLY A 496 0.58 33.88 -5.19
N TYR A 497 0.84 32.88 -6.05
CA TYR A 497 -0.12 31.80 -6.32
C TYR A 497 -0.08 30.66 -5.30
N ILE A 498 -1.29 30.33 -4.83
CA ILE A 498 -1.70 29.09 -4.17
C ILE A 498 -3.05 28.66 -4.76
N ASN A 499 -3.32 27.35 -4.88
CA ASN A 499 -4.59 26.83 -5.38
C ASN A 499 -5.69 26.85 -4.31
N ALA A 500 -6.14 28.07 -4.00
CA ALA A 500 -7.18 28.37 -3.02
C ALA A 500 -8.06 29.54 -3.50
N ASN A 501 -9.34 29.54 -3.13
CA ASN A 501 -10.28 30.62 -3.44
C ASN A 501 -11.04 31.06 -2.20
N PHE A 502 -11.32 32.37 -2.10
CA PHE A 502 -12.35 32.87 -1.20
C PHE A 502 -13.73 32.41 -1.67
N ILE A 503 -14.55 31.99 -0.71
CA ILE A 503 -15.95 31.59 -0.90
C ILE A 503 -16.82 32.43 0.04
N THR A 504 -17.70 33.24 -0.54
CA THR A 504 -18.66 34.10 0.18
C THR A 504 -20.02 34.11 -0.52
N VAL A 505 -21.11 34.25 0.24
CA VAL A 505 -22.48 34.42 -0.32
C VAL A 505 -23.06 35.79 -0.01
N SER A 506 -22.65 36.37 1.12
CA SER A 506 -23.04 37.69 1.59
C SER A 506 -21.79 38.43 2.07
N SER A 507 -21.85 39.76 2.08
CA SER A 507 -20.85 40.65 2.69
C SER A 507 -21.15 40.96 4.16
N SER A 508 -22.15 40.30 4.78
CA SER A 508 -22.48 40.50 6.20
C SER A 508 -21.37 39.99 7.11
N GLU A 509 -21.01 40.80 8.11
CA GLU A 509 -20.03 40.44 9.16
C GLU A 509 -20.54 39.31 10.09
N SER A 510 -21.84 38.97 10.02
CA SER A 510 -22.46 37.88 10.77
C SER A 510 -22.33 36.49 10.12
N ILE A 511 -21.75 36.37 8.92
CA ILE A 511 -21.68 35.11 8.15
C ILE A 511 -20.21 34.75 7.90
N SER A 512 -19.84 33.51 8.19
CA SER A 512 -18.47 33.02 7.99
C SER A 512 -18.06 33.07 6.53
N ARG A 513 -16.88 33.66 6.28
CA ARG A 513 -16.17 33.58 5.01
C ARG A 513 -15.29 32.33 5.01
N PHE A 514 -15.15 31.66 3.87
CA PHE A 514 -14.28 30.48 3.77
C PHE A 514 -13.14 30.72 2.77
N ILE A 515 -12.04 29.99 2.97
CA ILE A 515 -11.05 29.70 1.93
C ILE A 515 -11.19 28.23 1.55
N ALA A 516 -11.68 27.95 0.35
CA ALA A 516 -11.72 26.60 -0.21
C ALA A 516 -10.39 26.32 -0.94
N THR A 517 -9.64 25.33 -0.47
CA THR A 517 -8.29 25.02 -0.97
C THR A 517 -8.08 23.51 -1.16
N GLN A 518 -7.10 23.14 -1.98
CA GLN A 518 -6.65 21.76 -2.11
C GLN A 518 -5.95 21.26 -0.84
N GLY A 519 -5.85 19.94 -0.65
CA GLY A 519 -4.96 19.35 0.35
C GLY A 519 -3.49 19.66 0.00
N PRO A 520 -2.71 20.34 0.86
CA PRO A 520 -1.36 20.81 0.52
C PRO A 520 -0.43 19.73 -0.06
N LEU A 521 0.43 20.15 -0.98
CA LEU A 521 1.53 19.35 -1.53
C LEU A 521 2.82 19.66 -0.74
N PRO A 522 3.82 18.76 -0.70
CA PRO A 522 5.05 18.97 0.08
C PRO A 522 5.76 20.30 -0.18
N HIS A 523 5.82 20.73 -1.44
CA HIS A 523 6.40 22.01 -1.87
C HIS A 523 5.45 23.20 -1.76
N THR A 524 4.23 23.02 -1.23
CA THR A 524 3.24 24.09 -0.96
C THR A 524 2.77 24.12 0.50
N TYR A 525 3.47 23.46 1.43
CA TYR A 525 3.14 23.53 2.87
C TYR A 525 3.35 24.94 3.42
N GLU A 526 4.46 25.59 3.06
CA GLU A 526 4.78 26.95 3.48
C GLU A 526 3.83 27.98 2.83
N ASP A 527 3.51 27.83 1.53
CA ASP A 527 2.46 28.63 0.87
C ASP A 527 1.10 28.53 1.59
N PHE A 528 0.75 27.34 2.10
CA PHE A 528 -0.50 27.11 2.83
C PHE A 528 -0.50 27.77 4.22
N TRP A 529 0.62 27.71 4.94
CA TRP A 529 0.71 28.34 6.25
C TRP A 529 0.89 29.85 6.18
N GLU A 530 1.58 30.38 5.16
CA GLU A 530 1.61 31.81 4.85
C GLU A 530 0.18 32.34 4.66
N MET A 531 -0.65 31.66 3.86
CA MET A 531 -2.08 31.96 3.73
C MET A 531 -2.81 32.00 5.08
N VAL A 532 -2.56 31.03 5.98
CA VAL A 532 -3.19 30.99 7.31
C VAL A 532 -2.75 32.18 8.17
N ILE A 533 -1.46 32.53 8.18
CA ILE A 533 -0.90 33.63 8.96
C ILE A 533 -1.36 34.99 8.41
N GLN A 534 -1.25 35.20 7.10
CA GLN A 534 -1.56 36.43 6.37
C GLN A 534 -3.04 36.81 6.52
N TYR A 535 -3.95 35.85 6.29
CA TYR A 535 -5.39 36.06 6.39
C TYR A 535 -5.98 35.81 7.80
N LYS A 536 -5.12 35.53 8.80
CA LYS A 536 -5.49 35.34 10.22
C LYS A 536 -6.54 34.24 10.43
N CYS A 537 -6.44 33.14 9.68
CA CYS A 537 -7.45 32.08 9.67
C CYS A 537 -7.49 31.33 11.02
N PRO A 538 -8.58 31.41 11.81
CA PRO A 538 -8.61 30.81 13.15
C PRO A 538 -8.84 29.29 13.14
N VAL A 539 -9.33 28.75 12.02
CA VAL A 539 -9.76 27.35 11.89
C VAL A 539 -9.30 26.76 10.56
N VAL A 540 -8.82 25.51 10.62
CA VAL A 540 -8.55 24.67 9.45
C VAL A 540 -9.39 23.39 9.55
N VAL A 541 -10.36 23.24 8.65
CA VAL A 541 -11.22 22.05 8.55
C VAL A 541 -10.67 21.12 7.46
N MET A 542 -10.19 19.95 7.88
CA MET A 542 -9.56 18.93 7.05
C MET A 542 -10.51 17.74 6.84
N LEU A 543 -11.22 17.73 5.72
CA LEU A 543 -12.25 16.76 5.37
C LEU A 543 -11.66 15.57 4.60
N THR A 544 -10.51 15.04 5.04
CA THR A 544 -9.85 13.88 4.42
C THR A 544 -8.82 13.21 5.33
N ARG A 545 -8.60 11.91 5.12
CA ARG A 545 -7.34 11.23 5.45
C ARG A 545 -6.22 11.79 4.56
N LEU A 546 -4.98 11.73 5.02
CA LEU A 546 -3.78 12.00 4.19
C LEU A 546 -3.72 11.06 2.97
N ILE A 547 -4.03 9.79 3.20
CA ILE A 547 -4.07 8.71 2.21
C ILE A 547 -5.45 8.03 2.32
N ASP A 548 -6.13 7.80 1.20
CA ASP A 548 -7.43 7.13 1.19
C ASP A 548 -7.35 5.59 1.28
N ASN A 549 -8.52 4.94 1.35
CA ASN A 549 -8.62 3.48 1.42
C ASN A 549 -8.09 2.77 0.17
N TYR A 550 -7.97 3.48 -0.96
CA TYR A 550 -7.39 3.02 -2.22
C TYR A 550 -5.89 3.32 -2.32
N LYS A 551 -5.27 3.83 -1.25
CA LYS A 551 -3.84 4.20 -1.14
C LYS A 551 -3.42 5.40 -1.99
N THR A 552 -4.36 6.24 -2.40
CA THR A 552 -4.09 7.50 -3.10
C THR A 552 -3.78 8.60 -2.08
N VAL A 553 -2.68 9.34 -2.26
CA VAL A 553 -2.36 10.52 -1.44
C VAL A 553 -3.34 11.65 -1.76
N LYS A 554 -4.22 11.98 -0.80
CA LYS A 554 -5.20 13.06 -0.90
C LYS A 554 -4.68 14.37 -0.32
N CYS A 555 -3.85 14.29 0.72
CA CYS A 555 -3.23 15.45 1.35
C CYS A 555 -1.84 15.06 1.83
N GLY A 556 -0.86 15.96 1.67
CA GLY A 556 0.41 15.83 2.38
C GLY A 556 0.24 16.17 3.86
N ASP A 557 1.09 15.64 4.73
CA ASP A 557 1.12 16.06 6.13
C ASP A 557 1.83 17.42 6.25
N TYR A 558 1.02 18.43 6.59
CA TYR A 558 1.44 19.80 6.81
C TYR A 558 1.32 20.23 8.30
N PHE A 559 0.96 19.33 9.23
CA PHE A 559 0.48 19.72 10.58
C PHE A 559 0.87 18.80 11.74
N GLN A 560 1.37 17.59 11.52
CA GLN A 560 1.72 16.66 12.61
C GLN A 560 3.02 17.08 13.32
N ALA A 561 2.92 18.08 14.20
CA ALA A 561 3.98 18.49 15.13
C ALA A 561 3.83 17.73 16.46
N GLU A 562 3.84 16.40 16.36
CA GLU A 562 3.62 15.46 17.46
C GLU A 562 4.98 15.04 18.08
N ASP A 563 5.99 14.77 17.25
CA ASP A 563 7.39 14.53 17.66
C ASP A 563 8.20 15.84 17.90
N GLY A 564 7.51 16.95 18.15
CA GLY A 564 8.09 18.29 18.33
C GLY A 564 7.79 19.29 17.20
N PRO A 565 8.33 20.52 17.28
CA PRO A 565 7.99 21.60 16.35
C PRO A 565 8.33 21.30 14.89
N ARG A 566 7.40 21.61 13.99
CA ARG A 566 7.53 21.41 12.54
C ARG A 566 7.85 22.71 11.83
N GLU A 567 8.90 22.68 11.02
CA GLU A 567 9.35 23.83 10.27
C GLU A 567 8.97 23.75 8.79
N PHE A 568 8.34 24.80 8.28
CA PHE A 568 8.03 25.00 6.86
C PHE A 568 8.71 26.29 6.41
N GLY A 569 10.03 26.18 6.17
CA GLY A 569 10.90 27.30 5.79
C GLY A 569 11.03 28.34 6.89
N ASN A 570 10.41 29.51 6.70
CA ASN A 570 10.39 30.57 7.73
C ASN A 570 9.29 30.38 8.80
N ILE A 571 8.32 29.48 8.56
CA ILE A 571 7.22 29.22 9.48
C ILE A 571 7.58 28.06 10.41
N CYS A 572 7.24 28.20 11.70
CA CYS A 572 7.33 27.13 12.70
C CYS A 572 5.94 26.84 13.29
N ILE A 573 5.68 25.57 13.59
CA ILE A 573 4.37 25.07 14.03
C ILE A 573 4.56 24.11 15.20
N ASN A 574 3.78 24.31 16.27
CA ASN A 574 3.84 23.51 17.47
C ASN A 574 2.44 23.02 17.87
N THR A 575 2.31 21.78 18.35
CA THR A 575 1.05 21.23 18.86
C THR A 575 0.98 21.44 20.37
N LYS A 576 -0.11 22.03 20.89
CA LYS A 576 -0.34 22.14 22.34
C LYS A 576 -1.08 20.95 22.92
N TRP A 577 -2.11 20.51 22.21
CA TRP A 577 -2.92 19.35 22.60
C TRP A 577 -3.55 18.73 21.36
N ILE A 578 -3.86 17.45 21.49
CA ILE A 578 -4.65 16.66 20.55
C ILE A 578 -5.78 16.01 21.34
N SER A 579 -6.99 15.99 20.76
CA SER A 579 -8.15 15.33 21.34
C SER A 579 -8.94 14.63 20.25
N THR A 580 -9.47 13.45 20.53
CA THR A 580 -10.32 12.69 19.60
C THR A 580 -11.74 12.61 20.15
N THR A 581 -12.73 12.86 19.32
CA THR A 581 -14.15 12.85 19.71
C THR A 581 -14.81 11.50 19.45
N ASN A 582 -15.94 11.24 20.11
CA ASN A 582 -16.76 10.04 19.87
C ASN A 582 -17.29 9.97 18.41
N THR A 583 -17.33 11.09 17.70
CA THR A 583 -17.68 11.19 16.27
C THR A 583 -16.49 10.99 15.31
N SER A 584 -15.34 10.51 15.83
CA SER A 584 -14.09 10.31 15.11
C SER A 584 -13.45 11.58 14.52
N LEU A 585 -13.75 12.77 15.06
CA LEU A 585 -12.99 13.99 14.75
C LEU A 585 -11.68 13.97 15.54
N VAL A 586 -10.57 14.32 14.88
CA VAL A 586 -9.30 14.61 15.55
C VAL A 586 -9.10 16.12 15.58
N LEU A 587 -9.10 16.67 16.78
CA LEU A 587 -8.94 18.09 17.08
C LEU A 587 -7.50 18.35 17.51
N ARG A 588 -6.86 19.38 16.95
CA ARG A 588 -5.54 19.85 17.42
C ARG A 588 -5.56 21.36 17.63
N HIS A 589 -4.96 21.82 18.72
CA HIS A 589 -4.64 23.23 18.90
C HIS A 589 -3.19 23.47 18.51
N LEU A 590 -3.00 24.19 17.40
CA LEU A 590 -1.72 24.49 16.81
C LEU A 590 -1.34 25.94 17.11
N GLU A 591 -0.08 26.18 17.48
CA GLU A 591 0.53 27.51 17.46
C GLU A 591 1.39 27.64 16.20
N VAL A 592 1.26 28.76 15.49
CA VAL A 592 1.96 29.05 14.23
C VAL A 592 2.62 30.43 14.31
N ASN A 593 3.93 30.50 14.07
CA ASN A 593 4.67 31.77 14.00
C ASN A 593 5.74 31.76 12.89
N TYR A 594 6.33 32.94 12.61
CA TYR A 594 7.60 33.00 11.89
C TYR A 594 8.75 32.79 12.89
N LYS A 595 9.82 32.14 12.46
CA LYS A 595 10.97 31.76 13.32
C LYS A 595 11.64 32.93 14.03
N GLU A 596 11.76 34.06 13.36
CA GLU A 596 12.44 35.27 13.85
C GLU A 596 11.45 36.37 14.28
N SER A 597 10.18 36.02 14.53
CA SER A 597 9.12 36.97 14.91
C SER A 597 9.04 37.16 16.42
N GLU A 598 9.07 38.42 16.86
CA GLU A 598 8.71 38.84 18.22
C GLU A 598 7.18 38.91 18.44
N GLU A 599 6.35 38.87 17.38
CA GLU A 599 4.89 38.73 17.55
C GLU A 599 4.52 37.35 18.15
N PRO A 600 3.51 37.29 19.05
CA PRO A 600 3.09 36.04 19.68
C PRO A 600 2.53 35.02 18.66
N PRO A 601 2.70 33.71 18.88
CA PRO A 601 2.20 32.68 17.98
C PRO A 601 0.68 32.75 17.78
N LYS A 602 0.24 32.54 16.54
CA LYS A 602 -1.17 32.51 16.19
C LYS A 602 -1.75 31.14 16.54
N SER A 603 -2.76 31.13 17.41
CA SER A 603 -3.60 29.97 17.69
C SER A 603 -4.44 29.60 16.46
N VAL A 604 -4.43 28.33 16.09
CA VAL A 604 -5.24 27.76 15.00
C VAL A 604 -5.88 26.45 15.47
N LEU A 605 -7.20 26.35 15.39
CA LEU A 605 -7.92 25.11 15.64
C LEU A 605 -7.96 24.26 14.36
N HIS A 606 -7.23 23.15 14.37
CA HIS A 606 -7.27 22.13 13.31
C HIS A 606 -8.34 21.09 13.65
N ILE A 607 -9.25 20.85 12.72
CA ILE A 607 -10.35 19.90 12.85
C ILE A 607 -10.27 18.91 11.69
N GLN A 608 -9.77 17.72 11.96
CA GLN A 608 -9.64 16.65 10.98
C GLN A 608 -10.80 15.66 11.09
N TYR A 609 -11.51 15.44 9.99
CA TYR A 609 -12.50 14.37 9.85
C TYR A 609 -11.99 13.31 8.86
N PRO A 610 -11.47 12.17 9.34
CA PRO A 610 -10.90 11.13 8.50
C PRO A 610 -11.95 10.25 7.81
N GLU A 611 -13.20 10.19 8.29
CA GLU A 611 -14.16 9.18 7.83
C GLU A 611 -15.01 9.59 6.63
N TRP A 612 -14.86 10.80 6.08
CA TRP A 612 -15.58 11.20 4.86
C TRP A 612 -14.92 10.59 3.61
N PRO A 613 -15.54 9.60 2.93
CA PRO A 613 -14.95 8.96 1.75
C PRO A 613 -14.86 9.92 0.55
N ASP A 614 -13.83 9.78 -0.28
CA ASP A 614 -13.66 10.62 -1.47
C ASP A 614 -14.68 10.24 -2.55
N HIS A 615 -15.26 11.25 -3.21
CA HIS A 615 -16.46 11.15 -4.07
C HIS A 615 -17.72 10.56 -3.41
N GLY A 616 -17.71 10.25 -2.11
CA GLY A 616 -18.87 9.77 -1.37
C GLY A 616 -19.34 10.73 -0.27
N VAL A 617 -20.09 10.16 0.66
CA VAL A 617 -20.64 10.80 1.87
C VAL A 617 -20.43 9.87 3.08
N PRO A 618 -20.42 10.40 4.32
CA PRO A 618 -20.43 9.57 5.52
C PRO A 618 -21.73 8.76 5.67
N GLU A 619 -21.74 7.80 6.60
CA GLU A 619 -22.91 6.98 6.91
C GLU A 619 -24.00 7.78 7.69
N ASP A 620 -23.59 8.79 8.47
CA ASP A 620 -24.48 9.67 9.23
C ASP A 620 -23.98 11.15 9.24
N THR A 621 -24.80 12.07 9.73
CA THR A 621 -24.52 13.52 9.69
C THR A 621 -23.78 14.06 10.92
N THR A 622 -23.64 13.26 11.99
CA THR A 622 -23.32 13.72 13.35
C THR A 622 -21.93 14.35 13.46
N ALA A 623 -20.91 13.76 12.84
CA ALA A 623 -19.57 14.34 12.82
C ALA A 623 -19.53 15.71 12.11
N VAL A 624 -20.31 15.88 11.03
CA VAL A 624 -20.39 17.13 10.27
C VAL A 624 -21.17 18.20 11.05
N ARG A 625 -22.21 17.79 11.78
CA ARG A 625 -22.95 18.64 12.72
C ARG A 625 -22.11 19.07 13.92
N GLU A 626 -21.29 18.18 14.50
CA GLU A 626 -20.35 18.55 15.56
C GLU A 626 -19.29 19.57 15.05
N MET A 627 -18.76 19.37 13.83
CA MET A 627 -17.88 20.37 13.21
C MET A 627 -18.56 21.73 13.01
N PHE A 628 -19.86 21.77 12.67
CA PHE A 628 -20.62 23.02 12.62
C PHE A 628 -20.72 23.65 14.01
N LYS A 629 -21.20 22.92 15.02
CA LYS A 629 -21.41 23.42 16.38
C LYS A 629 -20.14 23.98 17.04
N ARG A 630 -18.98 23.34 16.80
CA ARG A 630 -17.68 23.83 17.27
C ARG A 630 -17.22 25.09 16.54
N VAL A 631 -17.37 25.15 15.21
CA VAL A 631 -16.84 26.28 14.40
C VAL A 631 -17.77 27.49 14.41
N HIS A 632 -19.09 27.31 14.61
CA HIS A 632 -20.05 28.41 14.72
C HIS A 632 -19.78 29.34 15.91
N GLN A 633 -19.14 28.83 16.97
CA GLN A 633 -18.78 29.61 18.17
C GLN A 633 -17.68 30.66 17.91
N ILE A 634 -17.00 30.60 16.76
CA ILE A 634 -15.84 31.44 16.44
C ILE A 634 -16.30 32.63 15.58
N PRO A 635 -16.15 33.90 16.06
CA PRO A 635 -16.63 35.07 15.34
C PRO A 635 -16.08 35.21 13.90
N PRO A 636 -16.94 35.42 12.89
CA PRO A 636 -16.52 35.60 11.49
C PRO A 636 -15.54 36.77 11.24
N SER A 637 -15.46 37.72 12.17
CA SER A 637 -14.59 38.90 12.12
C SER A 637 -13.11 38.61 12.38
N ILE A 638 -12.76 37.44 12.93
CA ILE A 638 -11.35 37.08 13.23
C ILE A 638 -10.57 36.81 11.94
N GLY A 639 -11.17 36.02 11.03
CA GLY A 639 -10.56 35.59 9.78
C GLY A 639 -11.41 34.50 9.11
N PRO A 640 -11.12 34.14 7.84
CA PRO A 640 -11.88 33.13 7.13
C PRO A 640 -11.54 31.72 7.62
N ILE A 641 -12.53 30.82 7.57
CA ILE A 641 -12.33 29.39 7.87
C ILE A 641 -11.66 28.74 6.65
N VAL A 642 -10.49 28.12 6.83
CA VAL A 642 -9.87 27.31 5.77
C VAL A 642 -10.57 25.95 5.74
N VAL A 643 -11.05 25.53 4.57
CA VAL A 643 -11.70 24.23 4.38
C VAL A 643 -11.06 23.50 3.20
N HIS A 644 -10.56 22.29 3.44
CA HIS A 644 -9.92 21.49 2.39
C HIS A 644 -10.29 20.01 2.46
N CYS A 645 -10.10 19.32 1.34
CA CYS A 645 -10.11 17.86 1.26
C CYS A 645 -8.91 17.43 0.42
N SER A 646 -9.11 16.68 -0.68
CA SER A 646 -8.08 16.47 -1.70
C SER A 646 -8.05 17.62 -2.71
N ALA A 647 -9.07 17.74 -3.56
CA ALA A 647 -9.16 18.78 -4.59
C ALA A 647 -9.71 20.12 -4.08
N GLY A 648 -10.31 20.14 -2.89
CA GLY A 648 -10.90 21.35 -2.32
C GLY A 648 -12.23 21.77 -2.95
N ILE A 649 -13.03 20.82 -3.46
CA ILE A 649 -14.28 21.11 -4.18
C ILE A 649 -15.49 20.26 -3.75
N GLY A 650 -15.38 18.92 -3.72
CA GLY A 650 -16.51 18.04 -3.38
C GLY A 650 -16.90 18.13 -1.90
N ARG A 651 -16.16 17.40 -1.06
CA ARG A 651 -16.33 17.39 0.41
C ARG A 651 -16.25 18.80 1.02
N THR A 652 -15.29 19.61 0.56
CA THR A 652 -15.15 21.05 0.90
C THR A 652 -16.43 21.84 0.59
N GLY A 653 -16.96 21.72 -0.64
CA GLY A 653 -18.17 22.43 -1.03
C GLY A 653 -19.40 21.99 -0.25
N ALA A 654 -19.50 20.70 0.09
CA ALA A 654 -20.58 20.16 0.90
C ALA A 654 -20.56 20.74 2.33
N TYR A 655 -19.41 20.71 3.01
CA TYR A 655 -19.26 21.33 4.34
C TYR A 655 -19.55 22.83 4.31
N CYS A 656 -18.98 23.58 3.34
CA CYS A 656 -19.26 25.00 3.18
C CYS A 656 -20.76 25.28 2.93
N ALA A 657 -21.46 24.41 2.20
CA ALA A 657 -22.88 24.58 1.89
C ALA A 657 -23.75 24.35 3.13
N ILE A 658 -23.47 23.30 3.90
CA ILE A 658 -24.15 23.03 5.18
C ILE A 658 -23.91 24.20 6.15
N HIS A 659 -22.65 24.53 6.43
CA HIS A 659 -22.28 25.57 7.40
C HIS A 659 -22.88 26.94 7.02
N ASN A 660 -22.75 27.35 5.75
CA ASN A 660 -23.29 28.63 5.27
C ASN A 660 -24.83 28.67 5.31
N THR A 661 -25.50 27.57 4.99
CA THR A 661 -26.97 27.52 4.97
C THR A 661 -27.54 27.62 6.38
N VAL A 662 -27.01 26.86 7.34
CA VAL A 662 -27.47 26.92 8.74
C VAL A 662 -27.16 28.30 9.36
N GLN A 663 -25.97 28.87 9.13
CA GLN A 663 -25.68 30.26 9.55
C GLN A 663 -26.65 31.28 8.96
N ARG A 664 -26.98 31.19 7.67
CA ARG A 664 -27.88 32.14 7.01
C ARG A 664 -29.30 32.05 7.56
N ILE A 665 -29.82 30.85 7.80
CA ILE A 665 -31.10 30.62 8.49
C ILE A 665 -31.07 31.23 9.91
N LEU A 666 -29.99 31.03 10.67
CA LEU A 666 -29.78 31.64 11.99
C LEU A 666 -29.63 33.18 11.97
N THR A 667 -29.47 33.78 10.79
CA THR A 667 -29.50 35.24 10.57
C THR A 667 -30.77 35.73 9.86
N GLY A 668 -31.75 34.86 9.61
CA GLY A 668 -33.00 35.20 8.93
C GLY A 668 -32.95 35.29 7.40
N ASP A 669 -31.83 34.96 6.75
CA ASP A 669 -31.75 34.88 5.28
C ASP A 669 -32.38 33.58 4.76
N MET A 670 -33.70 33.61 4.61
CA MET A 670 -34.49 32.51 4.06
C MET A 670 -34.19 32.20 2.58
N SER A 671 -33.39 33.02 1.88
CA SER A 671 -32.88 32.64 0.55
C SER A 671 -31.83 31.51 0.60
N ALA A 672 -31.43 31.07 1.80
CA ALA A 672 -30.60 29.90 2.02
C ALA A 672 -31.33 28.55 1.76
N LEU A 673 -32.67 28.56 1.70
CA LEU A 673 -33.47 27.39 1.30
C LEU A 673 -33.29 26.99 -0.17
N ASP A 674 -32.74 27.90 -0.97
CA ASP A 674 -32.27 27.64 -2.33
C ASP A 674 -30.81 27.17 -2.29
N LEU A 675 -30.62 25.89 -1.94
CA LEU A 675 -29.31 25.26 -1.88
C LEU A 675 -28.67 25.18 -3.27
N ALA A 676 -29.46 24.99 -4.33
CA ALA A 676 -28.99 24.96 -5.71
C ALA A 676 -28.31 26.29 -6.09
N LYS A 677 -28.98 27.43 -5.87
CA LYS A 677 -28.41 28.77 -6.07
C LYS A 677 -27.21 29.05 -5.17
N THR A 678 -27.23 28.54 -3.93
CA THR A 678 -26.09 28.66 -3.00
C THR A 678 -24.86 27.92 -3.54
N VAL A 679 -25.02 26.68 -4.01
CA VAL A 679 -23.93 25.90 -4.65
C VAL A 679 -23.51 26.50 -6.00
N THR A 680 -24.43 27.03 -6.80
CA THR A 680 -24.11 27.78 -8.03
C THR A 680 -23.28 29.03 -7.72
N THR A 681 -23.61 29.74 -6.65
CA THR A 681 -22.83 30.89 -6.16
C THR A 681 -21.41 30.48 -5.76
N PHE A 682 -21.23 29.32 -5.11
CA PHE A 682 -19.90 28.75 -4.87
C PHE A 682 -19.18 28.32 -6.16
N ARG A 683 -19.87 27.67 -7.10
CA ARG A 683 -19.30 27.23 -8.39
C ARG A 683 -18.81 28.40 -9.25
N SER A 684 -19.37 29.61 -9.05
CA SER A 684 -18.86 30.85 -9.66
C SER A 684 -17.54 31.38 -9.05
N GLN A 685 -17.17 30.90 -7.85
CA GLN A 685 -16.00 31.34 -7.09
C GLN A 685 -14.89 30.28 -7.03
N ARG A 686 -15.22 28.99 -7.10
CA ARG A 686 -14.30 27.86 -7.33
C ARG A 686 -15.02 26.75 -8.08
N ILE A 687 -14.40 26.20 -9.12
CA ILE A 687 -15.05 25.21 -10.01
C ILE A 687 -15.51 23.96 -9.24
N GLY A 688 -16.64 23.37 -9.65
CA GLY A 688 -17.03 22.01 -9.22
C GLY A 688 -17.37 21.83 -7.74
N MET A 689 -17.58 22.91 -6.98
CA MET A 689 -18.03 22.86 -5.57
C MET A 689 -19.32 22.02 -5.44
N VAL A 690 -19.33 21.10 -4.46
CA VAL A 690 -20.27 19.95 -4.33
C VAL A 690 -20.25 19.08 -5.60
N GLN A 691 -19.52 17.97 -5.58
CA GLN A 691 -19.13 17.29 -6.82
C GLN A 691 -20.16 16.28 -7.32
N THR A 692 -20.83 15.55 -6.41
CA THR A 692 -21.74 14.44 -6.73
C THR A 692 -23.16 14.67 -6.19
N LEU A 693 -24.13 13.91 -6.70
CA LEU A 693 -25.54 14.04 -6.32
C LEU A 693 -25.76 13.60 -4.86
N GLU A 694 -25.04 12.57 -4.44
CA GLU A 694 -25.04 12.05 -3.07
C GLU A 694 -24.56 13.13 -2.09
N GLN A 695 -23.52 13.88 -2.45
CA GLN A 695 -23.02 15.01 -1.65
C GLN A 695 -24.06 16.14 -1.55
N PHE A 696 -24.87 16.37 -2.58
CA PHE A 696 -25.94 17.38 -2.56
C PHE A 696 -27.14 16.94 -1.70
N HIS A 697 -27.55 15.66 -1.78
CA HIS A 697 -28.55 15.08 -0.87
C HIS A 697 -28.07 15.07 0.58
N PHE A 698 -26.81 14.73 0.84
CA PHE A 698 -26.23 14.76 2.19
C PHE A 698 -26.19 16.17 2.79
N CYS A 699 -26.05 17.22 1.96
CA CYS A 699 -26.21 18.59 2.45
C CYS A 699 -27.64 18.83 2.96
N TYR A 700 -28.67 18.42 2.21
CA TYR A 700 -30.06 18.53 2.65
C TYR A 700 -30.33 17.77 3.97
N LEU A 701 -29.83 16.53 4.09
CA LEU A 701 -29.94 15.74 5.32
C LEU A 701 -29.25 16.45 6.50
N ALA A 702 -27.97 16.79 6.38
CA ALA A 702 -27.22 17.41 7.47
C ALA A 702 -27.76 18.78 7.91
N ILE A 703 -28.37 19.56 7.01
CA ILE A 703 -29.05 20.82 7.36
C ILE A 703 -30.35 20.52 8.13
N VAL A 704 -31.15 19.53 7.71
CA VAL A 704 -32.39 19.15 8.41
C VAL A 704 -32.09 18.60 9.79
N ASP A 705 -31.15 17.67 9.92
CA ASP A 705 -30.74 17.06 11.19
C ASP A 705 -30.17 18.10 12.17
N GLU A 706 -29.49 19.16 11.69
CA GLU A 706 -28.99 20.25 12.54
C GLU A 706 -30.13 21.16 13.01
N LEU A 707 -31.10 21.46 12.13
CA LEU A 707 -32.28 22.23 12.49
C LEU A 707 -33.21 21.47 13.46
N GLU A 708 -33.25 20.13 13.40
CA GLU A 708 -33.94 19.32 14.41
C GLU A 708 -33.27 19.40 15.79
N ASP A 709 -31.95 19.21 15.87
CA ASP A 709 -31.18 19.38 17.12
C ASP A 709 -31.39 20.79 17.72
N LEU A 710 -31.28 21.83 16.89
CA LEU A 710 -31.40 23.24 17.29
C LEU A 710 -32.79 23.60 17.85
N ILE A 711 -33.87 22.94 17.41
CA ILE A 711 -35.25 23.20 17.90
C ILE A 711 -35.60 22.27 19.06
N SER A 712 -35.16 21.01 19.02
CA SER A 712 -35.45 20.03 20.08
C SER A 712 -34.78 20.41 21.41
N GLY A 713 -33.58 21.01 21.37
CA GLY A 713 -32.90 21.55 22.55
C GLY A 713 -33.71 22.59 23.34
N VAL A 714 -34.61 23.33 22.68
CA VAL A 714 -35.51 24.31 23.34
C VAL A 714 -36.74 23.64 23.96
N SER A 715 -37.15 22.48 23.44
CA SER A 715 -38.39 21.81 23.83
C SER A 715 -38.32 21.11 25.20
N GLY A 716 -37.12 20.85 25.72
CA GLY A 716 -36.90 20.12 26.98
C GLY A 716 -37.19 20.93 28.25
N GLU A 717 -36.91 22.24 28.26
CA GLU A 717 -36.99 23.05 29.50
C GLU A 717 -38.40 23.60 29.80
N GLY A 718 -39.31 23.59 28.82
CA GLY A 718 -40.64 24.19 28.95
C GLY A 718 -41.67 23.41 29.79
N SER A 719 -41.43 22.13 30.08
CA SER A 719 -42.45 21.22 30.62
C SER A 719 -42.53 21.13 32.16
N SER A 720 -41.66 21.81 32.90
CA SER A 720 -41.45 21.60 34.34
C SER A 720 -41.79 22.81 35.24
N LYS A 721 -42.68 23.72 34.82
CA LYS A 721 -43.05 24.91 35.61
C LYS A 721 -44.49 25.45 35.41
N SER A 722 -45.50 24.59 35.57
CA SER A 722 -46.89 25.02 35.85
C SER A 722 -47.45 24.25 37.04
N GLY A 723 -47.48 24.86 38.21
CA GLY A 723 -47.89 24.19 39.46
C GLY A 723 -49.40 24.09 39.65
N THR A 724 -49.82 23.20 40.54
CA THR A 724 -51.14 23.28 41.19
C THR A 724 -50.97 22.91 42.66
N THR A 725 -50.99 23.93 43.53
CA THR A 725 -50.91 23.76 44.98
C THR A 725 -52.27 23.37 45.54
N SER A 726 -52.41 22.15 46.06
CA SER A 726 -53.54 21.73 46.89
C SER A 726 -53.09 21.60 48.35
N ASN A 727 -53.57 22.48 49.21
CA ASN A 727 -53.32 22.40 50.65
C ASN A 727 -54.14 21.28 51.30
N THR A 728 -53.51 20.49 52.17
CA THR A 728 -54.17 19.79 53.27
C THR A 728 -53.25 19.79 54.49
N PHE A 729 -53.60 20.60 55.48
CA PHE A 729 -53.36 20.30 56.89
C PHE A 729 -54.72 19.86 57.46
N ASP A 730 -54.68 18.82 58.29
CA ASP A 730 -55.81 18.14 58.97
C ASP A 730 -56.88 17.50 58.06
#